data_AF-A0A349DIR8-F1
#
_entry.id   AF-A0A349DIR8-F1
#
_cell.length_a   1.000
_cell.length_b   1.000
_cell.length_c   1.000
_cell.angle_alpha   90.00
_cell.angle_beta   90.00
_cell.angle_gamma   90.00
#
_symmetry.space_group_name_H-M   'P 1'
#
loop_
_entity.id
_entity.type
_entity.pdbx_description
1 polymer ?
#
loop_
_entity_poly.entity_id
_entity_poly.type
_entity_poly.pdbx_seq_one_letter_code
_entity_poly.pdbx_strand_id
1 'polypeptide(L)'
;MDTIKKQFLIIFLYGGLGALAACQSSPPIRQYTLLNSLEHSLYNAKGASDNALKALKADVKKQGNSREGLERIKRSEQLKQRTAALLGEIEKVKDILVKNAGGGLDPKTHMPKQPLNTNKVRQIMKKEAPVLSKRLNAFTLFITVEFKDLTLPRFDNLGDGIDGYTFYETFFKGANLVEALSALTQREAVALRYESEVMKKMGAGDLSADLKFDKLDPIKQFFGEVKVDIEQEKYAKTYSSHFYQPWDRPLSTFSIDVDNASYANVRRFLGYNMRPPVDAVRIEEMINYFDYDYPQPQSINNRKTAPFSINTEYGDCPWNPAHKLLHIGLQGKKLKDEQAVPSNLVFLLDVSGSMDAVDKLPLLKDSFEILLDQLKGAKTTVAMVVYAGAAGLVLPPTPVSQKKKIMEAIKNLDAGGSTSGGEGIALAYKVAQQAFIKGGNNRIILATDGDFNVGPSSDEALLELIREKRKTGVFLTCLGFGTGNLNDSMMEKVSNAGNGNYFYIDQLNEAKKVLAQSLAGTLYTIAKDVKIQVEFNPAFVKSYRLIGYDNRVLKDKDFSNDKVDAGELGAGHTVTALYEIVPQTINEATGTVDIPLKYQKVNQLDSAALSGNELVTVKLRYKQPDGEQSKLLQQIVKNRVQAQTTNRFRFSAAVAAFGMRLRNSPHAQISYDKIHQLARGALGRDQQGHRKEFMGMVYQMISQ
;
A
#
# COMPACT_ATOMS: atom_id res chain seq x y z
N MET A 1 -1.91 -41.02 -20.32
CA MET A 1 -1.23 -39.71 -20.12
C MET A 1 -1.95 -38.52 -20.77
N ASP A 2 -3.04 -38.70 -21.53
CA ASP A 2 -3.78 -37.59 -22.19
C ASP A 2 -5.06 -37.13 -21.48
N THR A 3 -5.59 -37.90 -20.52
CA THR A 3 -6.85 -37.56 -19.83
C THR A 3 -6.64 -36.59 -18.66
N ILE A 4 -5.48 -36.64 -18.00
CA ILE A 4 -5.14 -35.76 -16.87
C ILE A 4 -4.77 -34.34 -17.35
N LYS A 5 -4.17 -34.18 -18.53
CA LYS A 5 -3.95 -32.85 -19.14
C LYS A 5 -5.24 -32.21 -19.65
N LYS A 6 -6.21 -33.00 -20.12
CA LYS A 6 -7.57 -32.52 -20.42
C LYS A 6 -8.35 -32.14 -19.16
N GLN A 7 -8.23 -32.89 -18.06
CA GLN A 7 -8.80 -32.51 -16.77
C GLN A 7 -8.13 -31.27 -16.16
N PHE A 8 -6.81 -31.09 -16.31
CA PHE A 8 -6.11 -29.88 -15.85
C PHE A 8 -6.48 -28.63 -16.67
N LEU A 9 -6.68 -28.76 -17.99
CA LEU A 9 -7.11 -27.65 -18.84
C LEU A 9 -8.59 -27.29 -18.63
N ILE A 10 -9.42 -28.29 -18.32
CA ILE A 10 -10.81 -28.11 -17.90
C ILE A 10 -10.85 -27.41 -16.52
N ILE A 11 -10.04 -27.82 -15.54
CA ILE A 11 -9.97 -27.11 -14.25
C ILE A 11 -9.50 -25.64 -14.39
N PHE A 12 -8.62 -25.33 -15.36
CA PHE A 12 -8.13 -23.95 -15.60
C PHE A 12 -9.12 -23.03 -16.33
N LEU A 13 -10.01 -23.57 -17.17
CA LEU A 13 -11.15 -22.83 -17.71
C LEU A 13 -12.28 -22.68 -16.67
N TYR A 14 -12.26 -23.49 -15.60
CA TYR A 14 -13.32 -23.65 -14.61
C TYR A 14 -12.94 -23.06 -13.23
N GLY A 15 -11.89 -22.22 -13.17
CA GLY A 15 -11.51 -21.45 -11.97
C GLY A 15 -12.58 -20.47 -11.46
N GLY A 16 -13.66 -20.26 -12.23
CA GLY A 16 -14.80 -19.43 -11.83
C GLY A 16 -15.63 -20.00 -10.66
N LEU A 17 -15.72 -21.33 -10.50
CA LEU A 17 -16.54 -21.93 -9.42
C LEU A 17 -15.80 -22.02 -8.08
N GLY A 18 -14.47 -22.19 -8.10
CA GLY A 18 -13.63 -22.03 -6.91
C GLY A 18 -13.56 -20.57 -6.43
N ALA A 19 -13.54 -19.63 -7.39
CA ALA A 19 -13.56 -18.19 -7.12
C ALA A 19 -14.91 -17.70 -6.52
N LEU A 20 -16.03 -18.30 -6.91
CA LEU A 20 -17.36 -18.00 -6.32
C LEU A 20 -17.47 -18.53 -4.87
N ALA A 21 -16.85 -19.68 -4.56
CA ALA A 21 -16.76 -20.17 -3.18
C ALA A 21 -15.84 -19.30 -2.31
N ALA A 22 -14.73 -18.79 -2.86
CA ALA A 22 -13.83 -17.85 -2.18
C ALA A 22 -14.41 -16.42 -2.02
N CYS A 23 -15.40 -16.04 -2.83
CA CYS A 23 -16.10 -14.76 -2.71
C CYS A 23 -17.02 -14.70 -1.49
N GLN A 24 -17.44 -15.82 -0.91
CA GLN A 24 -18.35 -15.84 0.24
C GLN A 24 -17.78 -15.13 1.49
N SER A 25 -16.46 -14.92 1.57
CA SER A 25 -15.78 -14.23 2.68
C SER A 25 -15.46 -12.75 2.43
N SER A 26 -15.73 -12.21 1.23
CA SER A 26 -15.39 -10.83 0.88
C SER A 26 -16.56 -9.86 1.12
N PRO A 27 -16.31 -8.62 1.62
CA PRO A 27 -17.38 -7.63 1.79
C PRO A 27 -18.05 -7.29 0.45
N PRO A 28 -19.39 -7.09 0.40
CA PRO A 28 -20.14 -6.80 -0.83
C PRO A 28 -19.61 -5.60 -1.63
N ILE A 29 -19.02 -4.63 -0.92
CA ILE A 29 -18.39 -3.43 -1.51
C ILE A 29 -17.21 -3.79 -2.40
N ARG A 30 -16.40 -4.78 -2.00
CA ARG A 30 -15.20 -5.21 -2.74
C ARG A 30 -15.58 -5.95 -4.03
N GLN A 31 -16.60 -6.81 -3.94
CA GLN A 31 -17.15 -7.51 -5.11
C GLN A 31 -17.77 -6.54 -6.12
N TYR A 32 -18.45 -5.48 -5.65
CA TYR A 32 -19.06 -4.49 -6.53
C TYR A 32 -18.04 -3.53 -7.17
N THR A 33 -16.98 -3.17 -6.45
CA THR A 33 -15.87 -2.38 -7.02
C THR A 33 -15.20 -3.12 -8.17
N LEU A 34 -15.03 -4.45 -8.02
CA LEU A 34 -14.53 -5.33 -9.07
C LEU A 34 -15.48 -5.36 -10.28
N LEU A 35 -16.79 -5.49 -10.04
CA LEU A 35 -17.79 -5.45 -11.10
C LEU A 35 -17.73 -4.13 -11.89
N ASN A 36 -17.62 -2.99 -11.21
CA ASN A 36 -17.51 -1.69 -11.89
C ASN A 36 -16.23 -1.57 -12.73
N SER A 37 -15.11 -2.13 -12.25
CA SER A 37 -13.85 -2.14 -13.01
C SER A 37 -13.93 -3.00 -14.28
N LEU A 38 -14.67 -4.11 -14.20
CA LEU A 38 -14.97 -4.98 -15.33
C LEU A 38 -15.87 -4.27 -16.34
N GLU A 39 -16.94 -3.62 -15.88
CA GLU A 39 -17.87 -2.87 -16.75
C GLU A 39 -17.17 -1.70 -17.46
N HIS A 40 -16.27 -0.99 -16.78
CA HIS A 40 -15.47 0.06 -17.40
C HIS A 40 -14.51 -0.50 -18.48
N SER A 41 -13.91 -1.66 -18.23
CA SER A 41 -13.04 -2.34 -19.20
C SER A 41 -13.83 -2.81 -20.43
N LEU A 42 -15.06 -3.29 -20.24
CA LEU A 42 -15.98 -3.63 -21.34
C LEU A 42 -16.37 -2.42 -22.18
N TYR A 43 -16.64 -1.29 -21.54
CA TYR A 43 -16.97 -0.04 -22.24
C TYR A 43 -15.83 0.36 -23.20
N ASN A 44 -14.59 0.31 -22.71
CA ASN A 44 -13.41 0.59 -23.53
C ASN A 44 -13.24 -0.44 -24.65
N ALA A 45 -13.46 -1.72 -24.37
CA ALA A 45 -13.36 -2.77 -25.38
C ALA A 45 -14.40 -2.58 -26.51
N LYS A 46 -15.61 -2.16 -26.18
CA LYS A 46 -16.64 -1.82 -27.17
C LYS A 46 -16.16 -0.68 -28.11
N GLY A 47 -15.60 0.38 -27.52
CA GLY A 47 -15.05 1.51 -28.27
C GLY A 47 -13.87 1.14 -29.18
N ALA A 48 -12.93 0.34 -28.68
CA ALA A 48 -11.79 -0.15 -29.47
C ALA A 48 -12.26 -0.99 -30.66
N SER A 49 -13.23 -1.88 -30.46
CA SER A 49 -13.78 -2.65 -31.57
C SER A 49 -14.53 -1.77 -32.59
N ASP A 50 -15.22 -0.71 -32.17
CA ASP A 50 -15.86 0.24 -33.10
C ASP A 50 -14.81 0.99 -33.95
N ASN A 51 -13.67 1.33 -33.35
CA ASN A 51 -12.55 1.94 -34.05
C ASN A 51 -11.90 0.97 -35.04
N ALA A 52 -11.84 -0.33 -34.71
CA ALA A 52 -11.37 -1.38 -35.62
C ALA A 52 -12.15 -1.42 -36.94
N LEU A 53 -13.48 -1.39 -36.84
CA LEU A 53 -14.34 -1.38 -38.02
C LEU A 53 -14.13 -0.10 -38.86
N LYS A 54 -13.92 1.06 -38.21
CA LYS A 54 -13.60 2.31 -38.91
C LYS A 54 -12.26 2.22 -39.63
N ALA A 55 -11.24 1.65 -38.98
CA ALA A 55 -9.91 1.46 -39.57
C ALA A 55 -9.97 0.52 -40.78
N LEU A 56 -10.69 -0.60 -40.69
CA LEU A 56 -10.91 -1.52 -41.80
C LEU A 56 -11.60 -0.83 -43.00
N LYS A 57 -12.65 -0.04 -42.74
CA LYS A 57 -13.33 0.75 -43.79
C LYS A 57 -12.39 1.74 -44.46
N ALA A 58 -11.53 2.40 -43.70
CA ALA A 58 -10.56 3.35 -44.23
C ALA A 58 -9.48 2.65 -45.08
N ASP A 59 -8.99 1.49 -44.65
CA ASP A 59 -7.99 0.71 -45.38
C ASP A 59 -8.52 0.18 -46.71
N VAL A 60 -9.72 -0.42 -46.72
CA VAL A 60 -10.38 -0.88 -47.95
C VAL A 60 -10.62 0.28 -48.92
N LYS A 61 -10.98 1.46 -48.41
CA LYS A 61 -11.13 2.67 -49.23
C LYS A 61 -9.81 3.12 -49.85
N LYS A 62 -8.70 3.06 -49.10
CA LYS A 62 -7.35 3.35 -49.61
C LYS A 62 -6.91 2.35 -50.69
N GLN A 63 -7.33 1.09 -50.58
CA GLN A 63 -7.03 0.03 -51.54
C GLN A 63 -7.97 0.01 -52.75
N GLY A 64 -8.78 1.06 -52.96
CA GLY A 64 -9.61 1.22 -54.17
C GLY A 64 -10.95 0.46 -54.14
N ASN A 65 -11.46 0.08 -52.96
CA ASN A 65 -12.75 -0.58 -52.79
C ASN A 65 -12.91 -1.88 -53.61
N SER A 66 -11.94 -2.79 -53.52
CA SER A 66 -12.05 -4.09 -54.16
C SER A 66 -13.32 -4.84 -53.70
N ARG A 67 -13.87 -5.70 -54.55
CA ARG A 67 -15.05 -6.53 -54.23
C ARG A 67 -14.84 -7.34 -52.95
N GLU A 68 -13.65 -7.87 -52.76
CA GLU A 68 -13.24 -8.59 -51.55
C GLU A 68 -13.17 -7.68 -50.32
N GLY A 69 -12.65 -6.46 -50.46
CA GLY A 69 -12.64 -5.46 -49.39
C GLY A 69 -14.05 -5.05 -48.94
N LEU A 70 -14.96 -4.84 -49.89
CA LEU A 70 -16.36 -4.49 -49.59
C LEU A 70 -17.10 -5.64 -48.89
N GLU A 71 -16.85 -6.89 -49.32
CA GLU A 71 -17.43 -8.07 -48.66
C GLU A 71 -16.88 -8.23 -47.22
N ARG A 72 -15.59 -7.95 -47.00
CA ARG A 72 -15.00 -7.95 -45.65
C ARG A 72 -15.64 -6.92 -44.74
N ILE A 73 -15.92 -5.71 -45.24
CA ILE A 73 -16.64 -4.68 -44.47
C ILE A 73 -18.04 -5.17 -44.10
N LYS A 74 -18.81 -5.68 -45.07
CA LYS A 74 -20.19 -6.12 -44.86
C LYS A 74 -20.27 -7.23 -43.80
N ARG A 75 -19.38 -8.23 -43.87
CA ARG A 75 -19.30 -9.32 -42.89
C ARG A 75 -18.89 -8.81 -41.50
N SER A 76 -17.98 -7.85 -41.43
CA SER A 76 -17.56 -7.21 -40.18
C SER A 76 -18.68 -6.39 -39.53
N GLU A 77 -19.48 -5.69 -40.34
CA GLU A 77 -20.69 -4.98 -39.87
C GLU A 77 -21.75 -5.95 -39.33
N GLN A 78 -21.95 -7.08 -40.02
CA GLN A 78 -22.88 -8.11 -39.58
C GLN A 78 -22.44 -8.76 -38.26
N LEU A 79 -21.14 -9.04 -38.10
CA LEU A 79 -20.56 -9.52 -36.84
C LEU A 79 -20.84 -8.52 -35.70
N LYS A 80 -20.49 -7.25 -35.93
CA LYS A 80 -20.73 -6.14 -34.99
C LYS A 80 -22.18 -6.03 -34.57
N GLN A 81 -23.10 -6.10 -35.53
CA GLN A 81 -24.54 -6.03 -35.27
C GLN A 81 -24.99 -7.21 -34.40
N ARG A 82 -24.50 -8.43 -34.68
CA ARG A 82 -24.83 -9.64 -33.91
C ARG A 82 -24.26 -9.59 -32.50
N THR A 83 -23.03 -9.12 -32.31
CA THR A 83 -22.47 -8.95 -30.97
C THR A 83 -23.21 -7.88 -30.19
N ALA A 84 -23.49 -6.72 -30.80
CA ALA A 84 -24.24 -5.65 -30.14
C ALA A 84 -25.64 -6.10 -29.72
N ALA A 85 -26.31 -6.93 -30.53
CA ALA A 85 -27.60 -7.52 -30.18
C ALA A 85 -27.49 -8.46 -28.97
N LEU A 86 -26.47 -9.32 -28.93
CA LEU A 86 -26.22 -10.22 -27.80
C LEU A 86 -25.92 -9.44 -26.51
N LEU A 87 -25.01 -8.45 -26.57
CA LEU A 87 -24.68 -7.60 -25.42
C LEU A 87 -25.93 -6.86 -24.91
N GLY A 88 -26.76 -6.35 -25.82
CA GLY A 88 -28.03 -5.72 -25.46
C GLY A 88 -29.03 -6.69 -24.80
N GLU A 89 -28.99 -7.99 -25.10
CA GLU A 89 -29.79 -8.99 -24.38
C GLU A 89 -29.22 -9.27 -22.98
N ILE A 90 -27.89 -9.32 -22.82
CA ILE A 90 -27.25 -9.50 -21.51
C ILE A 90 -27.53 -8.30 -20.60
N GLU A 91 -27.40 -7.07 -21.10
CA GLU A 91 -27.68 -5.85 -20.34
C GLU A 91 -29.14 -5.77 -19.89
N LYS A 92 -30.10 -6.19 -20.72
CA LYS A 92 -31.52 -6.28 -20.29
C LYS A 92 -31.68 -7.20 -19.07
N VAL A 93 -30.97 -8.32 -19.03
CA VAL A 93 -31.02 -9.24 -17.88
C VAL A 93 -30.33 -8.62 -16.65
N LYS A 94 -29.20 -7.92 -16.83
CA LYS A 94 -28.53 -7.17 -15.76
C LYS A 94 -29.45 -6.10 -15.16
N ASP A 95 -30.15 -5.34 -16.00
CA ASP A 95 -31.13 -4.33 -15.58
C ASP A 95 -32.28 -4.94 -14.77
N ILE A 96 -32.83 -6.08 -15.23
CA ILE A 96 -33.87 -6.82 -14.51
C ILE A 96 -33.36 -7.25 -13.13
N LEU A 97 -32.12 -7.74 -13.03
CA LEU A 97 -31.50 -8.15 -11.77
C LEU A 97 -31.28 -6.95 -10.83
N VAL A 98 -30.69 -5.87 -11.30
CA VAL A 98 -30.45 -4.66 -10.48
C VAL A 98 -31.77 -4.07 -9.98
N LYS A 99 -32.77 -3.94 -10.84
CA LYS A 99 -34.07 -3.36 -10.49
C LYS A 99 -34.85 -4.26 -9.54
N ASN A 100 -34.97 -5.56 -9.86
CA ASN A 100 -35.92 -6.45 -9.19
C ASN A 100 -35.31 -7.29 -8.07
N ALA A 101 -34.01 -7.62 -8.13
CA ALA A 101 -33.29 -8.31 -7.05
C ALA A 101 -32.44 -7.35 -6.20
N GLY A 102 -31.87 -6.30 -6.81
CA GLY A 102 -31.06 -5.30 -6.13
C GLY A 102 -31.81 -4.15 -5.47
N GLY A 103 -33.12 -4.01 -5.73
CA GLY A 103 -33.91 -2.89 -5.22
C GLY A 103 -33.57 -1.54 -5.87
N GLY A 104 -32.92 -1.57 -7.04
CA GLY A 104 -32.37 -0.40 -7.72
C GLY A 104 -31.03 0.05 -7.14
N LEU A 105 -30.44 1.06 -7.78
CA LEU A 105 -29.18 1.65 -7.35
C LEU A 105 -29.40 2.70 -6.25
N ASP A 106 -28.47 2.75 -5.31
CA ASP A 106 -28.34 3.81 -4.33
C ASP A 106 -27.77 5.08 -5.00
N PRO A 107 -28.42 6.25 -4.88
CA PRO A 107 -28.00 7.46 -5.61
C PRO A 107 -26.62 8.02 -5.20
N LYS A 108 -26.11 7.67 -4.01
CA LYS A 108 -24.83 8.20 -3.51
C LYS A 108 -23.68 7.26 -3.85
N THR A 109 -23.89 5.97 -3.66
CA THR A 109 -22.85 4.95 -3.82
C THR A 109 -22.89 4.30 -5.21
N HIS A 110 -23.96 4.52 -5.97
CA HIS A 110 -24.25 3.84 -7.23
C HIS A 110 -24.27 2.30 -7.10
N MET A 111 -24.46 1.77 -5.88
CA MET A 111 -24.52 0.34 -5.60
C MET A 111 -25.96 -0.17 -5.54
N PRO A 112 -26.25 -1.44 -5.90
CA PRO A 112 -27.52 -2.05 -5.59
C PRO A 112 -27.82 -2.00 -4.10
N LYS A 113 -29.04 -1.60 -3.73
CA LYS A 113 -29.47 -1.50 -2.33
C LYS A 113 -29.49 -2.87 -1.62
N GLN A 114 -29.68 -3.95 -2.38
CA GLN A 114 -29.75 -5.33 -1.89
C GLN A 114 -28.75 -6.25 -2.61
N PRO A 115 -27.44 -6.07 -2.43
CA PRO A 115 -26.41 -6.75 -3.22
C PRO A 115 -26.29 -8.25 -2.94
N LEU A 116 -26.83 -8.73 -1.80
CA LEU A 116 -26.73 -10.13 -1.38
C LEU A 116 -28.03 -10.96 -1.62
N ASN A 117 -29.00 -10.43 -2.37
CA ASN A 117 -30.32 -11.04 -2.51
C ASN A 117 -30.34 -12.28 -3.44
N THR A 118 -29.89 -13.40 -2.92
CA THR A 118 -29.78 -14.69 -3.62
C THR A 118 -31.14 -15.26 -4.03
N ASN A 119 -32.17 -15.10 -3.19
CA ASN A 119 -33.50 -15.68 -3.46
C ASN A 119 -34.15 -15.06 -4.69
N LYS A 120 -34.04 -13.73 -4.84
CA LYS A 120 -34.67 -13.04 -5.97
C LYS A 120 -33.88 -13.23 -7.26
N VAL A 121 -32.54 -13.27 -7.18
CA VAL A 121 -31.67 -13.67 -8.29
C VAL A 121 -32.07 -15.05 -8.80
N ARG A 122 -32.22 -16.04 -7.90
CA ARG A 122 -32.66 -17.40 -8.25
C ARG A 122 -33.98 -17.40 -9.02
N GLN A 123 -34.99 -16.66 -8.55
CA GLN A 123 -36.29 -16.58 -9.22
C GLN A 123 -36.22 -16.00 -10.63
N ILE A 124 -35.45 -14.93 -10.80
CA ILE A 124 -35.26 -14.24 -12.09
C ILE A 124 -34.48 -15.15 -13.03
N MET A 125 -33.31 -15.62 -12.61
CA MET A 125 -32.41 -16.37 -13.48
C MET A 125 -32.96 -17.75 -13.85
N LYS A 126 -33.86 -18.35 -13.04
CA LYS A 126 -34.55 -19.58 -13.45
C LYS A 126 -35.39 -19.40 -14.72
N LYS A 127 -35.86 -18.18 -15.00
CA LYS A 127 -36.61 -17.82 -16.21
C LYS A 127 -35.71 -17.29 -17.32
N GLU A 128 -34.79 -16.39 -17.00
CA GLU A 128 -33.96 -15.70 -17.99
C GLU A 128 -32.79 -16.53 -18.52
N ALA A 129 -32.13 -17.33 -17.66
CA ALA A 129 -30.92 -18.05 -18.02
C ALA A 129 -31.11 -19.07 -19.17
N PRO A 130 -32.21 -19.85 -19.27
CA PRO A 130 -32.44 -20.74 -20.41
C PRO A 130 -32.59 -19.99 -21.74
N VAL A 131 -33.20 -18.80 -21.73
CA VAL A 131 -33.35 -17.97 -22.93
C VAL A 131 -31.99 -17.41 -23.34
N LEU A 132 -31.26 -16.84 -22.37
CA LEU A 132 -29.94 -16.26 -22.61
C LEU A 132 -28.92 -17.30 -23.07
N SER A 133 -28.94 -18.51 -22.49
CA SER A 133 -28.09 -19.64 -22.90
C SER A 133 -28.26 -19.97 -24.39
N LYS A 134 -29.51 -20.06 -24.88
CA LYS A 134 -29.79 -20.29 -26.31
C LYS A 134 -29.22 -19.17 -27.20
N ARG A 135 -29.30 -17.92 -26.76
CA ARG A 135 -28.79 -16.75 -27.49
C ARG A 135 -27.26 -16.72 -27.55
N LEU A 136 -26.61 -16.99 -26.43
CA LEU A 136 -25.16 -17.14 -26.31
C LEU A 136 -24.62 -18.26 -27.23
N ASN A 137 -25.29 -19.41 -27.26
CA ASN A 137 -24.92 -20.52 -28.14
C ASN A 137 -25.21 -20.20 -29.61
N ALA A 138 -26.32 -19.52 -29.92
CA ALA A 138 -26.63 -19.09 -31.27
C ALA A 138 -25.58 -18.10 -31.82
N PHE A 139 -25.03 -17.22 -30.98
CA PHE A 139 -23.92 -16.34 -31.36
C PHE A 139 -22.63 -17.12 -31.64
N THR A 140 -22.29 -18.09 -30.78
CA THR A 140 -21.12 -18.95 -30.98
C THR A 140 -21.22 -19.73 -32.28
N LEU A 141 -22.41 -20.30 -32.55
CA LEU A 141 -22.70 -21.02 -33.78
C LEU A 141 -22.64 -20.09 -35.00
N PHE A 142 -23.20 -18.89 -34.90
CA PHE A 142 -23.15 -17.88 -35.95
C PHE A 142 -21.70 -17.58 -36.35
N ILE A 143 -20.82 -17.27 -35.39
CA ILE A 143 -19.42 -16.98 -35.69
C ILE A 143 -18.74 -18.19 -36.35
N THR A 144 -18.98 -19.39 -35.80
CA THR A 144 -18.35 -20.63 -36.29
C THR A 144 -18.77 -20.97 -37.72
N VAL A 145 -20.03 -20.72 -38.08
CA VAL A 145 -20.57 -21.07 -39.41
C VAL A 145 -20.29 -19.97 -40.44
N GLU A 146 -20.54 -18.71 -40.08
CA GLU A 146 -20.41 -17.56 -40.97
C GLU A 146 -18.96 -17.27 -41.34
N PHE A 147 -18.02 -17.56 -40.44
CA PHE A 147 -16.59 -17.28 -40.61
C PHE A 147 -15.74 -18.56 -40.71
N LYS A 148 -16.34 -19.67 -41.14
CA LYS A 148 -15.66 -20.97 -41.29
C LYS A 148 -14.51 -20.97 -42.31
N ASP A 149 -14.50 -20.00 -43.21
CA ASP A 149 -13.44 -19.74 -44.20
C ASP A 149 -12.18 -19.14 -43.57
N LEU A 150 -12.28 -18.59 -42.36
CA LEU A 150 -11.15 -18.03 -41.62
C LEU A 150 -10.51 -19.09 -40.71
N THR A 151 -9.19 -19.04 -40.57
CA THR A 151 -8.47 -19.84 -39.56
C THR A 151 -8.65 -19.24 -38.17
N LEU A 152 -9.74 -19.62 -37.50
CA LEU A 152 -10.13 -19.16 -36.17
C LEU A 152 -9.77 -20.17 -35.08
N PRO A 153 -9.50 -19.72 -33.84
CA PRO A 153 -9.39 -20.63 -32.71
C PRO A 153 -10.74 -21.32 -32.44
N ARG A 154 -10.71 -22.44 -31.70
CA ARG A 154 -11.94 -23.09 -31.26
C ARG A 154 -12.69 -22.19 -30.28
N PHE A 155 -13.95 -21.90 -30.59
CA PHE A 155 -14.85 -21.19 -29.70
C PHE A 155 -15.75 -22.17 -28.97
N ASP A 156 -15.72 -22.11 -27.64
CA ASP A 156 -16.65 -22.85 -26.79
C ASP A 156 -18.01 -22.15 -26.76
N ASN A 157 -19.07 -22.96 -26.68
CA ASN A 157 -20.45 -22.51 -26.53
C ASN A 157 -20.61 -21.67 -25.26
N LEU A 158 -20.94 -20.39 -25.45
CA LEU A 158 -21.02 -19.42 -24.35
C LEU A 158 -22.17 -19.68 -23.36
N GLY A 159 -23.21 -20.37 -23.80
CA GLY A 159 -24.41 -20.67 -23.02
C GLY A 159 -24.45 -22.08 -22.45
N ASP A 160 -23.38 -22.87 -22.58
CA ASP A 160 -23.32 -24.21 -21.99
C ASP A 160 -23.03 -24.14 -20.49
N GLY A 161 -23.55 -25.12 -19.76
CA GLY A 161 -23.20 -25.36 -18.37
C GLY A 161 -22.04 -26.35 -18.23
N ILE A 162 -21.70 -26.67 -16.99
CA ILE A 162 -20.51 -27.42 -16.62
C ILE A 162 -20.90 -28.81 -16.11
N ASP A 163 -20.17 -29.87 -16.44
CA ASP A 163 -20.32 -31.22 -15.86
C ASP A 163 -21.75 -31.77 -15.84
N GLY A 164 -22.50 -31.52 -16.92
CA GLY A 164 -23.89 -31.97 -17.07
C GLY A 164 -24.93 -31.07 -16.39
N TYR A 165 -24.52 -30.00 -15.71
CA TYR A 165 -25.41 -28.96 -15.20
C TYR A 165 -25.82 -27.98 -16.30
N THR A 166 -27.01 -27.39 -16.16
CA THR A 166 -27.45 -26.32 -17.06
C THR A 166 -26.71 -25.00 -16.81
N PHE A 167 -26.77 -24.05 -17.75
CA PHE A 167 -26.24 -22.69 -17.59
C PHE A 167 -26.77 -22.00 -16.33
N TYR A 168 -28.06 -22.19 -16.04
CA TYR A 168 -28.68 -21.70 -14.80
C TYR A 168 -28.07 -22.33 -13.54
N GLU A 169 -27.94 -23.66 -13.53
CA GLU A 169 -27.43 -24.39 -12.37
C GLU A 169 -25.97 -24.08 -12.09
N THR A 170 -25.20 -23.90 -13.16
CA THR A 170 -23.76 -23.62 -13.10
C THR A 170 -23.49 -22.23 -12.52
N PHE A 171 -24.20 -21.21 -13.01
CA PHE A 171 -23.82 -19.81 -12.75
C PHE A 171 -24.76 -19.05 -11.82
N PHE A 172 -26.00 -19.51 -11.61
CA PHE A 172 -27.05 -18.66 -11.01
C PHE A 172 -27.90 -19.30 -9.91
N LYS A 173 -27.91 -20.64 -9.75
CA LYS A 173 -28.79 -21.33 -8.78
C LYS A 173 -28.54 -20.94 -7.32
N GLY A 174 -27.28 -20.62 -6.97
CA GLY A 174 -26.85 -20.18 -5.64
C GLY A 174 -26.28 -18.76 -5.59
N ALA A 175 -26.29 -18.03 -6.70
CA ALA A 175 -25.58 -16.76 -6.81
C ALA A 175 -26.34 -15.62 -6.14
N ASN A 176 -25.60 -14.74 -5.45
CA ASN A 176 -26.07 -13.44 -5.05
C ASN A 176 -26.10 -12.45 -6.23
N LEU A 177 -26.56 -11.21 -6.03
CA LEU A 177 -26.74 -10.27 -7.13
C LEU A 177 -25.41 -9.89 -7.80
N VAL A 178 -24.38 -9.63 -7.00
CA VAL A 178 -23.07 -9.21 -7.52
C VAL A 178 -22.41 -10.34 -8.30
N GLU A 179 -22.54 -11.58 -7.81
CA GLU A 179 -22.08 -12.79 -8.50
C GLU A 179 -22.80 -13.00 -9.83
N ALA A 180 -24.12 -12.85 -9.86
CA ALA A 180 -24.90 -12.98 -11.09
C ALA A 180 -24.53 -11.91 -12.12
N LEU A 181 -24.38 -10.65 -11.69
CA LEU A 181 -23.93 -9.56 -12.58
C LEU A 181 -22.52 -9.81 -13.10
N SER A 182 -21.62 -10.33 -12.25
CA SER A 182 -20.24 -10.65 -12.64
C SER A 182 -20.20 -11.76 -13.69
N ALA A 183 -20.99 -12.82 -13.51
CA ALA A 183 -21.09 -13.92 -14.48
C ALA A 183 -21.64 -13.44 -15.83
N LEU A 184 -22.63 -12.53 -15.83
CA LEU A 184 -23.16 -11.93 -17.07
C LEU A 184 -22.11 -11.05 -17.77
N THR A 185 -21.45 -10.18 -17.01
CA THR A 185 -20.38 -9.29 -17.47
C THR A 185 -19.20 -10.09 -18.06
N GLN A 186 -18.88 -11.24 -17.49
CA GLN A 186 -17.87 -12.15 -18.05
C GLN A 186 -18.29 -12.70 -19.42
N ARG A 187 -19.57 -13.00 -19.64
CA ARG A 187 -20.05 -13.46 -20.96
C ARG A 187 -19.99 -12.37 -22.02
N GLU A 188 -20.19 -11.11 -21.64
CA GLU A 188 -19.98 -9.95 -22.51
C GLU A 188 -18.51 -9.85 -22.95
N ALA A 189 -17.58 -10.03 -22.01
CA ALA A 189 -16.16 -9.99 -22.28
C ALA A 189 -15.73 -11.07 -23.28
N VAL A 190 -16.19 -12.31 -23.07
CA VAL A 190 -15.83 -13.42 -23.97
C VAL A 190 -16.46 -13.24 -25.36
N ALA A 191 -17.69 -12.71 -25.44
CA ALA A 191 -18.31 -12.40 -26.73
C ALA A 191 -17.52 -11.34 -27.52
N LEU A 192 -17.08 -10.27 -26.86
CA LEU A 192 -16.23 -9.24 -27.47
C LEU A 192 -14.85 -9.79 -27.86
N ARG A 193 -14.29 -10.72 -27.09
CA ARG A 193 -13.05 -11.42 -27.44
C ARG A 193 -13.21 -12.24 -28.71
N TYR A 194 -14.30 -13.00 -28.82
CA TYR A 194 -14.60 -13.77 -30.04
C TYR A 194 -14.78 -12.85 -31.25
N GLU A 195 -15.48 -11.72 -31.09
CA GLU A 195 -15.56 -10.69 -32.13
C GLU A 195 -14.17 -10.20 -32.55
N SER A 196 -13.31 -9.88 -31.59
CA SER A 196 -11.94 -9.42 -31.85
C SER A 196 -11.12 -10.41 -32.66
N GLU A 197 -11.15 -11.69 -32.29
CA GLU A 197 -10.42 -12.75 -33.01
C GLU A 197 -10.88 -12.85 -34.46
N VAL A 198 -12.19 -12.73 -34.70
CA VAL A 198 -12.75 -12.72 -36.06
C VAL A 198 -12.33 -11.46 -36.80
N MET A 199 -12.47 -10.27 -36.19
CA MET A 199 -12.10 -8.98 -36.77
C MET A 199 -10.60 -8.92 -37.15
N LYS A 200 -9.73 -9.51 -36.33
CA LYS A 200 -8.30 -9.64 -36.60
C LYS A 200 -8.05 -10.45 -37.86
N LYS A 201 -8.72 -11.59 -38.02
CA LYS A 201 -8.62 -12.43 -39.23
C LYS A 201 -9.25 -11.78 -40.47
N MET A 202 -10.19 -10.86 -40.28
CA MET A 202 -10.77 -10.05 -41.36
C MET A 202 -9.87 -8.90 -41.83
N GLY A 203 -8.70 -8.71 -41.21
CA GLY A 203 -7.71 -7.70 -41.62
C GLY A 203 -7.86 -6.34 -40.92
N ALA A 204 -8.62 -6.26 -39.82
CA ALA A 204 -8.79 -5.01 -39.06
C ALA A 204 -7.57 -4.62 -38.18
N GLY A 205 -6.40 -5.25 -38.39
CA GLY A 205 -5.21 -5.11 -37.54
C GLY A 205 -5.24 -6.00 -36.29
N ASP A 206 -4.10 -6.12 -35.61
CA ASP A 206 -4.03 -6.83 -34.32
C ASP A 206 -4.62 -5.95 -33.22
N LEU A 207 -5.92 -6.11 -32.98
CA LEU A 207 -6.64 -5.34 -31.99
C LEU A 207 -6.30 -5.72 -30.55
N SER A 208 -5.47 -6.75 -30.30
CA SER A 208 -5.12 -7.18 -28.94
C SER A 208 -4.42 -6.11 -28.10
N ALA A 209 -3.77 -5.13 -28.74
CA ALA A 209 -3.14 -3.99 -28.06
C ALA A 209 -4.16 -2.96 -27.52
N ASP A 210 -5.28 -2.78 -28.22
CA ASP A 210 -6.36 -1.80 -27.90
C ASP A 210 -7.53 -2.46 -27.15
N LEU A 211 -7.82 -3.71 -27.50
CA LEU A 211 -8.70 -4.63 -26.79
C LEU A 211 -7.84 -5.46 -25.85
N LYS A 212 -7.32 -4.84 -24.78
CA LYS A 212 -6.61 -5.55 -23.71
C LYS A 212 -7.58 -6.48 -22.97
N PHE A 213 -7.96 -7.61 -23.59
CA PHE A 213 -8.75 -8.66 -22.92
C PHE A 213 -7.95 -9.33 -21.78
N ASP A 214 -6.64 -9.15 -21.75
CA ASP A 214 -5.77 -9.49 -20.62
C ASP A 214 -6.15 -8.71 -19.35
N LYS A 215 -6.83 -7.55 -19.49
CA LYS A 215 -7.43 -6.78 -18.38
C LYS A 215 -8.91 -7.13 -18.11
N LEU A 216 -9.57 -7.88 -19.01
CA LEU A 216 -10.91 -8.45 -18.82
C LEU A 216 -10.87 -9.88 -18.25
N ASP A 217 -9.68 -10.32 -17.88
CA ASP A 217 -9.41 -11.53 -17.12
C ASP A 217 -8.98 -11.14 -15.69
N PRO A 218 -9.79 -10.40 -14.88
CA PRO A 218 -9.45 -10.14 -13.48
C PRO A 218 -9.25 -11.45 -12.72
N ILE A 219 -9.77 -12.57 -13.23
CA ILE A 219 -9.55 -13.90 -12.69
C ILE A 219 -8.15 -14.43 -13.06
N LYS A 220 -7.57 -14.18 -14.24
CA LYS A 220 -6.14 -14.53 -14.47
C LYS A 220 -5.18 -13.63 -13.69
N GLN A 221 -5.51 -12.36 -13.53
CA GLN A 221 -4.71 -11.42 -12.73
C GLN A 221 -4.86 -11.66 -11.22
N PHE A 222 -5.82 -12.48 -10.79
CA PHE A 222 -5.97 -12.93 -9.40
C PHE A 222 -5.64 -14.41 -9.15
N PHE A 223 -5.74 -15.29 -10.16
CA PHE A 223 -5.68 -16.75 -9.99
C PHE A 223 -4.81 -17.51 -11.01
N GLY A 224 -4.34 -16.86 -12.08
CA GLY A 224 -3.03 -17.28 -12.60
C GLY A 224 -2.00 -16.86 -11.56
N GLU A 225 -0.90 -17.58 -11.39
CA GLU A 225 0.30 -16.92 -10.88
C GLU A 225 0.52 -15.71 -11.77
N VAL A 226 0.05 -14.54 -11.33
CA VAL A 226 0.76 -13.32 -11.67
C VAL A 226 2.08 -13.61 -11.00
N LYS A 227 3.03 -14.11 -11.79
CA LYS A 227 4.38 -13.65 -11.66
C LYS A 227 4.28 -12.15 -11.91
N VAL A 228 3.80 -11.41 -10.89
CA VAL A 228 4.28 -10.08 -10.64
C VAL A 228 5.75 -10.40 -10.48
N ASP A 229 6.55 -10.00 -11.46
CA ASP A 229 7.97 -10.25 -11.42
C ASP A 229 8.55 -9.38 -10.29
N ILE A 230 8.27 -9.80 -9.05
CA ILE A 230 8.72 -9.19 -7.82
C ILE A 230 10.22 -9.44 -7.61
N GLU A 231 10.84 -10.28 -8.45
CA GLU A 231 12.29 -10.45 -8.46
C GLU A 231 12.99 -9.13 -8.82
N GLN A 232 12.30 -8.21 -9.50
CA GLN A 232 12.82 -6.89 -9.84
C GLN A 232 12.57 -5.83 -8.74
N GLU A 233 11.73 -6.11 -7.74
CA GLU A 233 11.54 -5.22 -6.59
C GLU A 233 12.76 -5.25 -5.66
N LYS A 234 13.19 -4.08 -5.18
CA LYS A 234 14.45 -3.94 -4.42
C LYS A 234 14.19 -3.47 -3.00
N TYR A 235 14.61 -4.28 -2.03
CA TYR A 235 14.47 -4.01 -0.60
C TYR A 235 15.84 -3.89 0.07
N ALA A 236 15.94 -3.04 1.10
CA ALA A 236 17.14 -2.95 1.91
C ALA A 236 17.29 -4.22 2.76
N LYS A 237 18.50 -4.78 2.84
CA LYS A 237 18.75 -5.95 3.70
C LYS A 237 18.40 -5.65 5.14
N THR A 238 17.61 -6.53 5.74
CA THR A 238 17.25 -6.45 7.16
C THR A 238 18.17 -7.34 8.00
N TYR A 239 18.48 -6.89 9.21
CA TYR A 239 19.31 -7.63 10.15
C TYR A 239 18.46 -8.11 11.33
N SER A 240 18.80 -9.25 11.93
CA SER A 240 18.09 -9.71 13.13
C SER A 240 18.64 -8.99 14.36
N SER A 241 17.75 -8.50 15.23
CA SER A 241 18.17 -7.90 16.49
C SER A 241 18.68 -8.97 17.46
N HIS A 242 19.78 -8.66 18.14
CA HIS A 242 20.46 -9.55 19.08
C HIS A 242 20.13 -9.16 20.53
N PHE A 243 20.22 -10.12 21.45
CA PHE A 243 20.21 -9.81 22.88
C PHE A 243 21.57 -9.25 23.31
N TYR A 244 21.54 -8.14 24.03
CA TYR A 244 22.70 -7.52 24.65
C TYR A 244 22.60 -7.60 26.17
N GLN A 245 23.74 -7.72 26.86
CA GLN A 245 23.80 -7.65 28.32
C GLN A 245 24.14 -6.22 28.75
N PRO A 246 23.46 -5.65 29.76
CA PRO A 246 23.76 -4.30 30.24
C PRO A 246 25.20 -4.11 30.75
N TRP A 247 25.85 -5.18 31.20
CA TRP A 247 27.25 -5.15 31.62
C TRP A 247 28.22 -4.82 30.48
N ASP A 248 27.97 -5.36 29.29
CA ASP A 248 28.81 -5.14 28.11
C ASP A 248 28.33 -3.92 27.31
N ARG A 249 27.01 -3.78 27.20
CA ARG A 249 26.35 -2.74 26.43
C ARG A 249 25.21 -2.15 27.26
N PRO A 250 25.48 -1.16 28.13
CA PRO A 250 24.47 -0.57 29.01
C PRO A 250 23.46 0.32 28.26
N LEU A 251 23.81 0.76 27.05
CA LEU A 251 23.07 1.75 26.26
C LEU A 251 22.54 1.15 24.95
N SER A 252 21.31 1.54 24.61
CA SER A 252 20.70 1.31 23.31
C SER A 252 20.28 2.64 22.71
N THR A 253 21.01 3.10 21.69
CA THR A 253 20.81 4.40 21.05
C THR A 253 20.30 4.23 19.61
N PHE A 254 19.23 4.92 19.25
CA PHE A 254 18.63 4.84 17.92
C PHE A 254 17.88 6.12 17.54
N SER A 255 17.71 6.33 16.24
CA SER A 255 16.86 7.37 15.67
C SER A 255 15.39 6.95 15.71
N ILE A 256 14.46 7.90 15.85
CA ILE A 256 13.04 7.61 15.63
C ILE A 256 12.77 7.28 14.15
N ASP A 257 11.64 6.62 13.91
CA ASP A 257 11.11 6.31 12.59
C ASP A 257 9.59 6.53 12.62
N VAL A 258 9.10 7.21 11.59
CA VAL A 258 7.68 7.55 11.37
C VAL A 258 7.21 7.11 9.99
N ASP A 259 8.07 6.42 9.23
CA ASP A 259 7.72 5.84 7.94
C ASP A 259 6.76 4.66 8.12
N ASN A 260 5.95 4.40 7.11
CA ASN A 260 4.86 3.41 7.20
C ASN A 260 4.71 2.54 5.95
N ALA A 261 5.61 2.71 4.97
CA ALA A 261 5.56 2.08 3.67
C ALA A 261 5.56 0.54 3.74
N SER A 262 6.33 -0.03 4.66
CA SER A 262 6.45 -1.48 4.81
C SER A 262 5.11 -2.14 5.16
N TYR A 263 4.27 -1.51 6.00
CA TYR A 263 2.96 -2.08 6.33
C TYR A 263 2.05 -2.18 5.11
N ALA A 264 1.92 -1.10 4.35
CA ALA A 264 1.11 -1.08 3.13
C ALA A 264 1.63 -2.09 2.10
N ASN A 265 2.95 -2.23 1.98
CA ASN A 265 3.55 -3.19 1.09
C ASN A 265 3.34 -4.64 1.54
N VAL A 266 3.48 -4.93 2.84
CA VAL A 266 3.14 -6.25 3.42
C VAL A 266 1.66 -6.57 3.17
N ARG A 267 0.76 -5.59 3.38
CA ARG A 267 -0.66 -5.77 3.08
C ARG A 267 -0.90 -6.11 1.63
N ARG A 268 -0.23 -5.45 0.70
CA ARG A 268 -0.30 -5.76 -0.72
C ARG A 268 0.09 -7.22 -1.01
N PHE A 269 1.26 -7.67 -0.53
CA PHE A 269 1.72 -9.05 -0.71
C PHE A 269 0.69 -10.07 -0.22
N LEU A 270 0.21 -9.87 1.02
CA LEU A 270 -0.80 -10.75 1.60
C LEU A 270 -2.12 -10.65 0.84
N GLY A 271 -2.50 -9.47 0.36
CA GLY A 271 -3.67 -9.28 -0.51
C GLY A 271 -3.61 -10.09 -1.81
N TYR A 272 -2.42 -10.41 -2.31
CA TYR A 272 -2.17 -11.31 -3.43
C TYR A 272 -1.98 -12.78 -3.04
N ASN A 273 -2.25 -13.15 -1.79
CA ASN A 273 -1.93 -14.47 -1.21
C ASN A 273 -0.44 -14.83 -1.30
N MET A 274 0.45 -13.83 -1.42
CA MET A 274 1.89 -14.03 -1.46
C MET A 274 2.51 -13.68 -0.11
N ARG A 275 3.53 -14.42 0.27
CA ARG A 275 4.35 -14.05 1.43
C ARG A 275 5.30 -12.91 1.01
N PRO A 276 5.41 -11.82 1.78
CA PRO A 276 6.39 -10.78 1.48
C PRO A 276 7.83 -11.33 1.61
N PRO A 277 8.78 -10.83 0.80
CA PRO A 277 10.21 -11.02 1.07
C PRO A 277 10.54 -10.56 2.49
N VAL A 278 11.46 -11.24 3.18
CA VAL A 278 11.80 -10.91 4.57
C VAL A 278 12.33 -9.47 4.72
N ASP A 279 13.00 -8.97 3.68
CA ASP A 279 13.57 -7.63 3.63
C ASP A 279 12.52 -6.53 3.37
N ALA A 280 11.32 -6.89 2.92
CA ALA A 280 10.20 -5.95 2.79
C ALA A 280 9.48 -5.68 4.13
N VAL A 281 9.84 -6.41 5.19
CA VAL A 281 9.15 -6.38 6.49
C VAL A 281 9.98 -5.59 7.52
N ARG A 282 9.69 -4.30 7.67
CA ARG A 282 10.25 -3.41 8.69
C ARG A 282 9.30 -3.35 9.89
N ILE A 283 9.66 -4.04 10.98
CA ILE A 283 8.77 -4.27 12.13
C ILE A 283 8.38 -2.94 12.78
N GLU A 284 9.31 -2.01 12.90
CA GLU A 284 9.11 -0.67 13.42
C GLU A 284 8.08 0.12 12.61
N GLU A 285 8.13 0.09 11.28
CA GLU A 285 7.12 0.74 10.44
C GLU A 285 5.75 0.07 10.56
N MET A 286 5.72 -1.27 10.67
CA MET A 286 4.47 -1.99 10.92
C MET A 286 3.83 -1.56 12.23
N ILE A 287 4.61 -1.46 13.31
CA ILE A 287 4.12 -1.00 14.61
C ILE A 287 3.64 0.45 14.51
N ASN A 288 4.41 1.33 13.88
CA ASN A 288 4.13 2.77 13.76
C ASN A 288 3.05 3.13 12.74
N TYR A 289 2.56 2.17 11.96
CA TYR A 289 1.38 2.35 11.10
C TYR A 289 0.09 2.66 11.89
N PHE A 290 0.01 2.30 13.18
CA PHE A 290 -1.19 2.41 13.99
C PHE A 290 -1.12 3.56 15.01
N ASP A 291 -2.27 4.21 15.23
CA ASP A 291 -2.44 5.13 16.37
C ASP A 291 -2.66 4.30 17.65
N TYR A 292 -1.98 4.68 18.73
CA TYR A 292 -2.03 4.03 20.04
C TYR A 292 -2.68 4.89 21.12
N ASP A 293 -3.37 5.98 20.76
CA ASP A 293 -4.09 6.88 21.67
C ASP A 293 -3.19 7.44 22.79
N TYR A 294 -1.95 7.81 22.47
CA TYR A 294 -1.03 8.37 23.46
C TYR A 294 -1.52 9.74 23.98
N PRO A 295 -1.42 9.99 25.30
CA PRO A 295 -1.69 11.30 25.87
C PRO A 295 -0.87 12.41 25.20
N GLN A 296 -1.52 13.53 24.86
CA GLN A 296 -0.83 14.72 24.36
C GLN A 296 0.13 15.28 25.44
N PRO A 297 1.25 15.92 25.05
CA PRO A 297 2.16 16.52 26.00
C PRO A 297 1.46 17.60 26.84
N GLN A 298 1.61 17.50 28.16
CA GLN A 298 1.02 18.43 29.12
C GLN A 298 2.03 19.48 29.59
N SER A 299 1.55 20.68 29.88
CA SER A 299 2.35 21.71 30.57
C SER A 299 2.58 21.29 32.02
N ILE A 300 3.83 21.31 32.48
CA ILE A 300 4.18 21.07 33.88
C ILE A 300 4.60 22.42 34.49
N ASN A 301 3.92 22.84 35.56
CA ASN A 301 4.26 24.03 36.37
C ASN A 301 4.46 25.32 35.54
N ASN A 302 3.54 25.62 34.61
CA ASN A 302 3.59 26.82 33.74
C ASN A 302 4.88 26.97 32.90
N ARG A 303 5.69 25.91 32.74
CA ARG A 303 6.83 25.91 31.81
C ARG A 303 6.37 25.53 30.40
N LYS A 304 7.05 26.08 29.39
CA LYS A 304 6.80 25.79 27.96
C LYS A 304 6.80 24.28 27.75
N THR A 305 5.65 23.75 27.32
CA THR A 305 5.41 22.30 27.12
C THR A 305 6.44 21.73 26.15
N ALA A 306 7.06 20.59 26.51
CA ALA A 306 7.88 19.84 25.57
C ALA A 306 7.05 19.49 24.31
N PRO A 307 7.65 19.40 23.11
CA PRO A 307 6.90 19.13 21.88
C PRO A 307 6.26 17.74 21.86
N PHE A 308 6.65 16.84 22.75
CA PHE A 308 6.12 15.47 22.81
C PHE A 308 6.04 14.91 24.23
N SER A 309 5.17 13.92 24.44
CA SER A 309 5.08 13.13 25.68
C SER A 309 5.83 11.80 25.54
N ILE A 310 6.35 11.27 26.64
CA ILE A 310 6.97 9.94 26.72
C ILE A 310 6.03 9.04 27.55
N ASN A 311 5.65 7.91 26.99
CA ASN A 311 4.70 6.97 27.58
C ASN A 311 5.38 5.61 27.67
N THR A 312 5.39 5.01 28.86
CA THR A 312 6.09 3.74 29.08
C THR A 312 5.19 2.73 29.77
N GLU A 313 5.25 1.49 29.31
CA GLU A 313 4.49 0.39 29.89
C GLU A 313 5.35 -0.88 29.90
N TYR A 314 5.36 -1.60 31.02
CA TYR A 314 6.16 -2.80 31.22
C TYR A 314 5.27 -3.97 31.65
N GLY A 315 5.27 -5.04 30.87
CA GLY A 315 4.34 -6.16 31.04
C GLY A 315 4.92 -7.48 30.55
N ASP A 316 4.11 -8.54 30.60
CA ASP A 316 4.52 -9.87 30.12
C ASP A 316 4.72 -9.90 28.60
N CYS A 317 5.76 -10.65 28.18
CA CYS A 317 6.05 -10.87 26.77
C CYS A 317 5.12 -11.96 26.19
N PRO A 318 4.30 -11.66 25.17
CA PRO A 318 3.28 -12.62 24.69
C PRO A 318 3.84 -13.87 24.00
N TRP A 319 5.06 -13.82 23.48
CA TRP A 319 5.71 -14.95 22.79
C TRP A 319 6.73 -15.69 23.65
N ASN A 320 7.05 -15.18 24.84
CA ASN A 320 7.93 -15.88 25.78
C ASN A 320 7.59 -15.51 27.24
N PRO A 321 7.01 -16.43 28.04
CA PRO A 321 6.56 -16.14 29.40
C PRO A 321 7.71 -15.85 30.39
N ALA A 322 8.93 -16.32 30.10
CA ALA A 322 10.11 -16.01 30.92
C ALA A 322 10.60 -14.57 30.70
N HIS A 323 10.18 -13.93 29.60
CA HIS A 323 10.59 -12.58 29.24
C HIS A 323 9.52 -11.57 29.61
N LYS A 324 9.89 -10.29 29.49
CA LYS A 324 9.02 -9.14 29.66
C LYS A 324 9.13 -8.25 28.43
N LEU A 325 8.13 -7.42 28.21
CA LEU A 325 8.10 -6.48 27.10
C LEU A 325 7.98 -5.06 27.69
N LEU A 326 8.88 -4.18 27.27
CA LEU A 326 8.85 -2.76 27.56
C LEU A 326 8.39 -2.02 26.31
N HIS A 327 7.29 -1.29 26.44
CA HIS A 327 6.71 -0.45 25.40
C HIS A 327 7.05 1.01 25.70
N ILE A 328 7.63 1.71 24.72
CA ILE A 328 7.99 3.13 24.79
C ILE A 328 7.28 3.85 23.65
N GLY A 329 6.33 4.72 23.98
CA GLY A 329 5.53 5.49 23.03
C GLY A 329 5.77 7.00 23.15
N LEU A 330 6.00 7.66 22.03
CA LEU A 330 6.11 9.12 21.92
C LEU A 330 4.86 9.68 21.24
N GLN A 331 4.36 10.81 21.74
CA GLN A 331 3.26 11.55 21.11
C GLN A 331 3.68 12.99 20.84
N GLY A 332 3.84 13.34 19.57
CA GLY A 332 3.98 14.71 19.12
C GLY A 332 2.73 15.51 19.41
N LYS A 333 2.90 16.77 19.84
CA LYS A 333 1.79 17.69 20.05
C LYS A 333 1.00 17.90 18.76
N LYS A 334 -0.33 17.77 18.83
CA LYS A 334 -1.23 18.16 17.75
C LYS A 334 -1.35 19.68 17.68
N LEU A 335 -1.21 20.25 16.48
CA LEU A 335 -1.44 21.67 16.23
C LEU A 335 -2.93 21.91 15.96
N LYS A 336 -3.42 23.11 16.31
CA LYS A 336 -4.74 23.58 15.88
C LYS A 336 -4.62 24.25 14.50
N ASP A 337 -5.64 24.17 13.67
CA ASP A 337 -5.62 24.68 12.28
C ASP A 337 -5.22 26.17 12.17
N GLU A 338 -5.55 26.98 13.17
CA GLU A 338 -5.17 28.40 13.26
C GLU A 338 -3.66 28.66 13.41
N GLN A 339 -2.88 27.61 13.72
CA GLN A 339 -1.42 27.66 13.91
C GLN A 339 -0.65 27.12 12.69
N ALA A 340 -1.36 26.79 11.60
CA ALA A 340 -0.76 26.31 10.36
C ALA A 340 0.11 27.41 9.71
N VAL A 341 1.41 27.13 9.53
CA VAL A 341 2.31 28.00 8.77
C VAL A 341 2.05 27.88 7.27
N PRO A 342 2.29 28.94 6.46
CA PRO A 342 2.17 28.84 5.01
C PRO A 342 3.08 27.76 4.42
N SER A 343 2.64 27.10 3.35
CA SER A 343 3.37 26.01 2.71
C SER A 343 3.66 26.27 1.23
N ASN A 344 4.87 25.94 0.81
CA ASN A 344 5.30 25.86 -0.59
C ASN A 344 5.60 24.39 -0.91
N LEU A 345 4.74 23.79 -1.72
CA LEU A 345 4.85 22.38 -2.12
C LEU A 345 5.26 22.29 -3.59
N VAL A 346 6.28 21.49 -3.88
CA VAL A 346 6.64 21.13 -5.25
C VAL A 346 6.31 19.65 -5.45
N PHE A 347 5.36 19.37 -6.33
CA PHE A 347 5.06 18.02 -6.76
C PHE A 347 6.10 17.61 -7.81
N LEU A 348 6.93 16.64 -7.47
CA LEU A 348 7.89 16.03 -8.38
C LEU A 348 7.33 14.67 -8.82
N LEU A 349 6.79 14.61 -10.03
CA LEU A 349 6.00 13.47 -10.49
C LEU A 349 6.76 12.69 -11.57
N ASP A 350 6.92 11.39 -11.33
CA ASP A 350 7.38 10.45 -12.33
C ASP A 350 6.25 10.17 -13.34
N VAL A 351 6.53 10.42 -14.60
CA VAL A 351 5.63 10.12 -15.74
C VAL A 351 6.32 9.23 -16.76
N SER A 352 7.33 8.46 -16.34
CA SER A 352 8.02 7.50 -17.20
C SER A 352 7.08 6.37 -17.67
N GLY A 353 7.49 5.64 -18.71
CA GLY A 353 6.66 4.56 -19.28
C GLY A 353 6.30 3.44 -18.29
N SER A 354 7.11 3.22 -17.25
CA SER A 354 6.80 2.23 -16.21
C SER A 354 5.59 2.62 -15.36
N MET A 355 5.20 3.90 -15.35
CA MET A 355 4.07 4.44 -14.60
C MET A 355 2.69 4.21 -15.27
N ASP A 356 2.62 3.57 -16.44
CA ASP A 356 1.38 3.30 -17.21
C ASP A 356 0.49 2.15 -16.63
N ALA A 357 0.69 1.78 -15.37
CA ALA A 357 -0.11 0.78 -14.68
C ALA A 357 -1.20 1.43 -13.81
N VAL A 358 -2.34 0.76 -13.60
CA VAL A 358 -3.51 1.31 -12.86
C VAL A 358 -3.15 1.68 -11.41
N ASP A 359 -2.28 0.91 -10.80
CA ASP A 359 -1.72 1.10 -9.46
C ASP A 359 -0.56 2.12 -9.40
N LYS A 360 -0.26 2.82 -10.51
CA LYS A 360 0.80 3.84 -10.63
C LYS A 360 0.26 5.23 -10.97
N LEU A 361 0.50 5.78 -12.16
CA LEU A 361 0.12 7.15 -12.51
C LEU A 361 -1.39 7.43 -12.33
N PRO A 362 -2.33 6.53 -12.72
CA PRO A 362 -3.75 6.70 -12.44
C PRO A 362 -4.04 6.79 -10.94
N LEU A 363 -3.51 5.86 -10.13
CA LEU A 363 -3.66 5.92 -8.66
C LEU A 363 -3.03 7.18 -8.05
N LEU A 364 -1.88 7.63 -8.59
CA LEU A 364 -1.24 8.89 -8.20
C LEU A 364 -2.17 10.07 -8.49
N LYS A 365 -2.77 10.16 -9.68
CA LYS A 365 -3.73 11.23 -10.02
C LYS A 365 -4.89 11.28 -9.03
N ASP A 366 -5.49 10.12 -8.73
CA ASP A 366 -6.59 10.01 -7.76
C ASP A 366 -6.14 10.39 -6.34
N SER A 367 -4.93 9.98 -5.96
CA SER A 367 -4.33 10.30 -4.66
C SER A 367 -4.11 11.81 -4.50
N PHE A 368 -3.60 12.48 -5.53
CA PHE A 368 -3.35 13.92 -5.46
C PHE A 368 -4.63 14.76 -5.47
N GLU A 369 -5.74 14.24 -6.03
CA GLU A 369 -7.04 14.86 -5.84
C GLU A 369 -7.44 14.91 -4.36
N ILE A 370 -7.25 13.80 -3.64
CA ILE A 370 -7.48 13.71 -2.19
C ILE A 370 -6.57 14.69 -1.44
N LEU A 371 -5.28 14.75 -1.78
CA LEU A 371 -4.34 15.69 -1.16
C LEU A 371 -4.82 17.14 -1.28
N LEU A 372 -5.22 17.55 -2.48
CA LEU A 372 -5.68 18.92 -2.71
C LEU A 372 -6.97 19.25 -1.96
N ASP A 373 -7.83 18.26 -1.70
CA ASP A 373 -8.99 18.45 -0.81
C ASP A 373 -8.59 18.68 0.64
N GLN A 374 -7.55 18.00 1.14
CA GLN A 374 -7.04 18.22 2.50
C GLN A 374 -6.35 19.57 2.68
N LEU A 375 -5.78 20.12 1.59
CA LEU A 375 -5.12 21.42 1.59
C LEU A 375 -6.11 22.58 1.38
N LYS A 376 -7.42 22.31 1.23
CA LYS A 376 -8.42 23.34 0.97
C LYS A 376 -8.51 24.31 2.16
N GLY A 377 -8.32 25.60 1.89
CA GLY A 377 -8.34 26.65 2.90
C GLY A 377 -6.98 26.91 3.57
N ALA A 378 -5.97 26.07 3.32
CA ALA A 378 -4.60 26.31 3.76
C ALA A 378 -3.92 27.40 2.91
N LYS A 379 -2.99 28.13 3.52
CA LYS A 379 -2.11 29.09 2.82
C LYS A 379 -1.00 28.34 2.09
N THR A 380 -1.38 27.61 1.05
CA THR A 380 -0.50 26.68 0.35
C THR A 380 -0.40 26.99 -1.14
N THR A 381 0.83 26.96 -1.66
CA THR A 381 1.13 27.04 -3.10
C THR A 381 1.69 25.71 -3.57
N VAL A 382 1.30 25.30 -4.78
CA VAL A 382 1.76 24.07 -5.44
C VAL A 382 2.44 24.43 -6.76
N ALA A 383 3.65 23.94 -6.98
CA ALA A 383 4.26 23.83 -8.31
C ALA A 383 4.35 22.37 -8.73
N MET A 384 4.41 22.08 -10.03
CA MET A 384 4.51 20.72 -10.55
C MET A 384 5.67 20.59 -11.52
N VAL A 385 6.64 19.77 -11.14
CA VAL A 385 7.75 19.32 -11.97
C VAL A 385 7.49 17.86 -12.32
N VAL A 386 7.64 17.52 -13.58
CA VAL A 386 7.57 16.13 -14.05
C VAL A 386 8.92 15.69 -14.55
N TYR A 387 9.18 14.39 -14.49
CA TYR A 387 10.33 13.80 -15.16
C TYR A 387 9.93 12.50 -15.86
N ALA A 388 10.50 12.37 -17.05
CA ALA A 388 10.59 11.14 -17.82
C ALA A 388 11.87 11.26 -18.66
N GLY A 389 11.81 11.21 -20.00
CA GLY A 389 13.01 11.37 -20.84
C GLY A 389 13.72 12.72 -20.65
N ALA A 390 13.03 13.73 -20.13
CA ALA A 390 13.57 15.01 -19.67
C ALA A 390 12.77 15.51 -18.45
N ALA A 391 13.35 16.43 -17.68
CA ALA A 391 12.65 17.14 -16.61
C ALA A 391 11.96 18.42 -17.12
N GLY A 392 10.74 18.69 -16.65
CA GLY A 392 9.96 19.85 -17.09
C GLY A 392 9.07 20.45 -16.00
N LEU A 393 8.96 21.78 -15.97
CA LEU A 393 7.99 22.50 -15.13
C LEU A 393 6.64 22.57 -15.85
N VAL A 394 5.66 21.79 -15.39
CA VAL A 394 4.32 21.70 -15.97
C VAL A 394 3.36 22.72 -15.36
N LEU A 395 3.55 23.03 -14.08
CA LEU A 395 2.75 24.02 -13.38
C LEU A 395 3.65 24.95 -12.56
N PRO A 396 3.72 26.26 -12.88
CA PRO A 396 4.41 27.22 -12.02
C PRO A 396 3.68 27.34 -10.66
N PRO A 397 4.34 27.89 -9.62
CA PRO A 397 3.73 28.07 -8.30
C PRO A 397 2.32 28.64 -8.37
N THR A 398 1.33 27.81 -8.00
CA THR A 398 -0.10 28.07 -8.14
C THR A 398 -0.77 27.87 -6.77
N PRO A 399 -1.50 28.86 -6.24
CA PRO A 399 -2.23 28.72 -4.98
C PRO A 399 -3.23 27.56 -5.02
N VAL A 400 -3.36 26.79 -3.92
CA VAL A 400 -4.32 25.67 -3.81
C VAL A 400 -5.78 26.13 -3.98
N SER A 401 -6.07 27.42 -3.73
CA SER A 401 -7.37 28.01 -4.07
C SER A 401 -7.74 27.90 -5.55
N GLN A 402 -6.76 27.76 -6.44
CA GLN A 402 -6.93 27.46 -7.86
C GLN A 402 -6.96 25.95 -8.13
N LYS A 403 -7.57 25.14 -7.24
CA LYS A 403 -7.61 23.66 -7.32
C LYS A 403 -7.91 23.14 -8.73
N LYS A 404 -8.87 23.77 -9.44
CA LYS A 404 -9.25 23.36 -10.81
C LYS A 404 -8.06 23.37 -11.78
N LYS A 405 -7.26 24.44 -11.76
CA LYS A 405 -6.06 24.58 -12.61
C LYS A 405 -5.00 23.52 -12.27
N ILE A 406 -4.80 23.25 -10.98
CA ILE A 406 -3.87 22.21 -10.52
C ILE A 406 -4.36 20.83 -10.98
N MET A 407 -5.65 20.53 -10.82
CA MET A 407 -6.23 19.26 -11.23
C MET A 407 -6.22 19.05 -12.75
N GLU A 408 -6.41 20.09 -13.55
CA GLU A 408 -6.26 20.02 -15.01
C GLU A 408 -4.82 19.63 -15.39
N ALA A 409 -3.81 20.23 -14.75
CA ALA A 409 -2.41 19.86 -14.97
C ALA A 409 -2.13 18.39 -14.60
N ILE A 410 -2.68 17.90 -13.47
CA ILE A 410 -2.54 16.50 -13.03
C ILE A 410 -3.22 15.54 -14.01
N LYS A 411 -4.44 15.87 -14.46
CA LYS A 411 -5.22 14.99 -15.34
C LYS A 411 -4.58 14.82 -16.72
N ASN A 412 -3.91 15.86 -17.22
CA ASN A 412 -3.22 15.89 -18.51
C ASN A 412 -1.84 15.21 -18.50
N LEU A 413 -1.40 14.62 -17.38
CA LEU A 413 -0.15 13.86 -17.33
C LEU A 413 -0.33 12.52 -18.03
N ASP A 414 0.57 12.16 -18.94
CA ASP A 414 0.56 10.84 -19.59
C ASP A 414 1.90 10.15 -19.37
N ALA A 415 1.87 8.83 -19.19
CA ALA A 415 3.06 8.03 -18.99
C ALA A 415 3.80 7.83 -20.33
N GLY A 416 5.11 8.07 -20.36
CA GLY A 416 5.92 7.83 -21.55
C GLY A 416 7.39 8.25 -21.41
N GLY A 417 8.27 7.60 -22.17
CA GLY A 417 9.71 7.88 -22.18
C GLY A 417 10.51 7.15 -21.08
N SER A 418 11.84 7.32 -21.11
CA SER A 418 12.79 6.84 -20.09
C SER A 418 12.78 7.74 -18.84
N THR A 419 13.70 7.59 -17.87
CA THR A 419 13.56 8.22 -16.53
C THR A 419 14.74 9.10 -16.08
N SER A 420 14.65 10.43 -16.26
CA SER A 420 15.66 11.42 -15.85
C SER A 420 15.45 11.95 -14.43
N GLY A 421 15.53 11.04 -13.44
CA GLY A 421 15.23 11.34 -12.04
C GLY A 421 16.12 12.44 -11.43
N GLY A 422 17.42 12.41 -11.73
CA GLY A 422 18.39 13.39 -11.20
C GLY A 422 18.12 14.83 -11.65
N GLU A 423 17.79 15.03 -12.93
CA GLU A 423 17.42 16.36 -13.46
C GLU A 423 16.09 16.84 -12.87
N GLY A 424 15.14 15.92 -12.69
CA GLY A 424 13.86 16.20 -12.03
C GLY A 424 14.03 16.72 -10.61
N ILE A 425 14.88 16.04 -9.81
CA ILE A 425 15.19 16.44 -8.44
C ILE A 425 15.89 17.81 -8.40
N ALA A 426 16.88 18.04 -9.26
CA ALA A 426 17.57 19.33 -9.33
C ALA A 426 16.61 20.48 -9.70
N LEU A 427 15.73 20.26 -10.68
CA LEU A 427 14.72 21.23 -11.09
C LEU A 427 13.69 21.49 -9.98
N ALA A 428 13.21 20.45 -9.31
CA ALA A 428 12.28 20.59 -8.19
C ALA A 428 12.87 21.43 -7.06
N TYR A 429 14.14 21.21 -6.68
CA TYR A 429 14.81 22.06 -5.69
C TYR A 429 14.97 23.50 -6.16
N LYS A 430 15.30 23.73 -7.44
CA LYS A 430 15.37 25.07 -8.00
C LYS A 430 14.03 25.80 -7.90
N VAL A 431 12.94 25.14 -8.27
CA VAL A 431 11.58 25.70 -8.21
C VAL A 431 11.16 25.96 -6.75
N ALA A 432 11.45 25.02 -5.85
CA ALA A 432 11.16 25.17 -4.42
C ALA A 432 11.89 26.38 -3.82
N GLN A 433 13.15 26.59 -4.20
CA GLN A 433 13.97 27.72 -3.74
C GLN A 433 13.50 29.06 -4.32
N GLN A 434 13.02 29.10 -5.56
CA GLN A 434 12.46 30.32 -6.17
C GLN A 434 11.17 30.78 -5.48
N ALA A 435 10.35 29.84 -5.01
CA ALA A 435 9.10 30.11 -4.29
C ALA A 435 9.24 29.97 -2.76
N PHE A 436 10.47 30.05 -2.23
CA PHE A 436 10.75 29.73 -0.83
C PHE A 436 10.03 30.67 0.14
N ILE A 437 9.41 30.08 1.17
CA ILE A 437 8.72 30.81 2.23
C ILE A 437 9.56 30.76 3.49
N LYS A 438 10.13 31.90 3.89
CA LYS A 438 10.89 32.01 5.15
C LYS A 438 9.97 31.77 6.34
N GLY A 439 10.34 30.84 7.23
CA GLY A 439 9.51 30.43 8.37
C GLY A 439 8.23 29.67 7.99
N GLY A 440 8.06 29.34 6.71
CA GLY A 440 7.02 28.46 6.20
C GLY A 440 7.56 27.05 5.95
N ASN A 441 6.65 26.15 5.60
CA ASN A 441 7.00 24.79 5.20
C ASN A 441 7.37 24.76 3.71
N ASN A 442 8.57 24.32 3.38
CA ASN A 442 9.04 24.19 1.99
C ASN A 442 9.38 22.73 1.74
N ARG A 443 8.61 22.07 0.85
CA ARG A 443 8.70 20.63 0.69
C ARG A 443 8.50 20.17 -0.75
N ILE A 444 9.32 19.22 -1.17
CA ILE A 444 9.13 18.45 -2.40
C ILE A 444 8.35 17.18 -2.03
N ILE A 445 7.28 16.89 -2.76
CA ILE A 445 6.56 15.61 -2.70
C ILE A 445 6.89 14.88 -3.99
N LEU A 446 7.79 13.91 -3.86
CA LEU A 446 8.20 13.01 -4.93
C LEU A 446 7.21 11.84 -5.02
N ALA A 447 6.68 11.57 -6.21
CA ALA A 447 5.81 10.43 -6.47
C ALA A 447 6.36 9.60 -7.65
N THR A 448 6.67 8.32 -7.42
CA THR A 448 7.40 7.45 -8.36
C THR A 448 7.18 5.96 -8.05
N ASP A 449 7.60 5.08 -8.95
CA ASP A 449 7.78 3.64 -8.69
C ASP A 449 9.22 3.28 -8.24
N GLY A 450 10.11 4.28 -8.15
CA GLY A 450 11.44 4.16 -7.55
C GLY A 450 12.59 3.99 -8.55
N ASP A 451 12.32 4.08 -9.86
CA ASP A 451 13.39 4.15 -10.85
C ASP A 451 13.91 5.59 -10.98
N PHE A 452 15.17 5.82 -10.64
CA PHE A 452 15.82 7.14 -10.75
C PHE A 452 16.94 7.15 -11.80
N ASN A 453 17.15 6.03 -12.52
CA ASN A 453 18.45 5.63 -13.06
C ASN A 453 18.74 6.01 -14.52
N VAL A 454 18.24 7.12 -15.06
CA VAL A 454 18.70 7.62 -16.36
C VAL A 454 19.31 9.01 -16.21
N GLY A 455 20.61 9.05 -15.93
CA GLY A 455 21.41 10.28 -15.86
C GLY A 455 22.88 9.97 -15.58
N PRO A 456 23.80 10.95 -15.71
CA PRO A 456 25.24 10.73 -15.54
C PRO A 456 25.68 10.53 -14.07
N SER A 457 24.75 10.56 -13.11
CA SER A 457 25.03 10.60 -11.66
C SER A 457 24.75 9.25 -11.00
N SER A 458 25.66 8.81 -10.11
CA SER A 458 25.45 7.62 -9.27
C SER A 458 24.43 7.88 -8.15
N ASP A 459 23.86 6.80 -7.58
CA ASP A 459 22.98 6.88 -6.39
C ASP A 459 23.57 7.78 -5.29
N GLU A 460 24.86 7.64 -4.98
CA GLU A 460 25.50 8.42 -3.93
C GLU A 460 25.60 9.91 -4.28
N ALA A 461 25.87 10.25 -5.54
CA ALA A 461 25.89 11.65 -5.99
C ALA A 461 24.49 12.28 -5.87
N LEU A 462 23.44 11.51 -6.16
CA LEU A 462 22.06 11.97 -5.97
C LEU A 462 21.74 12.18 -4.49
N LEU A 463 22.08 11.21 -3.62
CA LEU A 463 21.86 11.33 -2.19
C LEU A 463 22.63 12.51 -1.60
N GLU A 464 23.86 12.75 -2.04
CA GLU A 464 24.66 13.90 -1.59
C GLU A 464 24.06 15.23 -2.05
N LEU A 465 23.56 15.31 -3.29
CA LEU A 465 22.81 16.48 -3.74
C LEU A 465 21.60 16.76 -2.83
N ILE A 466 20.83 15.72 -2.48
CA ILE A 466 19.66 15.87 -1.60
C ILE A 466 20.10 16.33 -0.19
N ARG A 467 21.17 15.74 0.37
CA ARG A 467 21.73 16.13 1.68
C ARG A 467 22.22 17.58 1.71
N GLU A 468 22.82 18.06 0.62
CA GLU A 468 23.22 19.45 0.47
C GLU A 468 21.99 20.37 0.34
N LYS A 469 21.01 19.98 -0.49
CA LYS A 469 19.82 20.80 -0.73
C LYS A 469 18.89 20.88 0.47
N ARG A 470 18.78 19.85 1.31
CA ARG A 470 17.99 19.94 2.55
C ARG A 470 18.51 21.02 3.51
N LYS A 471 19.81 21.35 3.48
CA LYS A 471 20.39 22.44 4.30
C LYS A 471 19.81 23.81 3.95
N THR A 472 19.19 23.96 2.78
CA THR A 472 18.48 25.19 2.40
C THR A 472 17.06 25.28 2.98
N GLY A 473 16.66 24.34 3.85
CA GLY A 473 15.33 24.30 4.47
C GLY A 473 14.23 23.76 3.55
N VAL A 474 14.59 23.02 2.50
CA VAL A 474 13.63 22.36 1.60
C VAL A 474 13.70 20.85 1.82
N PHE A 475 12.65 20.28 2.39
CA PHE A 475 12.58 18.85 2.72
C PHE A 475 11.99 18.03 1.57
N LEU A 476 12.21 16.71 1.56
CA LEU A 476 11.71 15.82 0.51
C LEU A 476 10.97 14.62 1.10
N THR A 477 9.70 14.44 0.70
CA THR A 477 8.87 13.28 1.04
C THR A 477 8.66 12.43 -0.21
N CYS A 478 8.80 11.11 -0.08
CA CYS A 478 8.61 10.12 -1.12
C CYS A 478 7.26 9.42 -0.98
N LEU A 479 6.53 9.30 -2.10
CA LEU A 479 5.33 8.50 -2.26
C LEU A 479 5.62 7.43 -3.32
N GLY A 480 5.75 6.18 -2.89
CA GLY A 480 5.95 5.02 -3.77
C GLY A 480 4.62 4.50 -4.30
N PHE A 481 4.59 4.15 -5.58
CA PHE A 481 3.41 3.59 -6.25
C PHE A 481 3.75 2.33 -7.06
N GLY A 482 2.75 1.48 -7.25
CA GLY A 482 2.80 0.35 -8.16
C GLY A 482 3.59 -0.86 -7.67
N THR A 483 3.69 -1.84 -8.57
CA THR A 483 4.24 -3.18 -8.33
C THR A 483 5.19 -3.63 -9.44
N GLY A 484 6.01 -4.64 -9.16
CA GLY A 484 6.91 -5.29 -10.12
C GLY A 484 8.31 -4.68 -10.14
N ASN A 485 8.46 -3.38 -10.37
CA ASN A 485 9.75 -2.68 -10.40
C ASN A 485 9.96 -1.73 -9.22
N LEU A 486 9.23 -1.93 -8.12
CA LEU A 486 9.30 -1.08 -6.93
C LEU A 486 10.72 -1.05 -6.34
N ASN A 487 11.34 0.11 -6.32
CA ASN A 487 12.66 0.29 -5.68
C ASN A 487 12.52 0.91 -4.29
N ASP A 488 11.96 0.11 -3.37
CA ASP A 488 11.72 0.49 -1.98
C ASP A 488 13.00 0.97 -1.28
N SER A 489 14.12 0.27 -1.50
CA SER A 489 15.42 0.63 -0.93
C SER A 489 15.89 2.03 -1.35
N MET A 490 15.71 2.41 -2.61
CA MET A 490 16.16 3.73 -3.08
C MET A 490 15.24 4.84 -2.56
N MET A 491 13.92 4.61 -2.51
CA MET A 491 12.99 5.58 -1.93
C MET A 491 13.25 5.83 -0.45
N GLU A 492 13.58 4.79 0.33
CA GLU A 492 14.02 4.92 1.73
C GLU A 492 15.31 5.75 1.85
N LYS A 493 16.30 5.53 0.98
CA LYS A 493 17.54 6.33 1.00
C LYS A 493 17.28 7.80 0.65
N VAL A 494 16.45 8.05 -0.37
CA VAL A 494 16.10 9.39 -0.85
C VAL A 494 15.31 10.18 0.20
N SER A 495 14.32 9.57 0.86
CA SER A 495 13.55 10.21 1.93
C SER A 495 14.44 10.56 3.13
N ASN A 496 15.29 9.61 3.54
CA ASN A 496 16.24 9.81 4.64
C ASN A 496 17.25 10.92 4.32
N ALA A 497 17.80 10.96 3.10
CA ALA A 497 18.69 12.03 2.68
C ALA A 497 18.01 13.40 2.67
N GLY A 498 16.69 13.45 2.45
CA GLY A 498 15.89 14.67 2.36
C GLY A 498 15.26 15.17 3.66
N ASN A 499 15.55 14.55 4.81
CA ASN A 499 14.85 14.76 6.11
C ASN A 499 13.32 14.76 5.93
N GLY A 500 12.81 13.77 5.19
CA GLY A 500 11.39 13.54 5.08
C GLY A 500 11.04 12.08 5.22
N ASN A 501 9.90 11.73 4.65
CA ASN A 501 9.23 10.47 4.92
C ASN A 501 9.05 9.66 3.66
N TYR A 502 8.89 8.36 3.85
CA TYR A 502 8.54 7.45 2.79
C TYR A 502 7.21 6.74 3.09
N PHE A 503 6.27 6.90 2.17
CA PHE A 503 4.97 6.26 2.17
C PHE A 503 4.82 5.42 0.91
N TYR A 504 4.17 4.26 1.02
CA TYR A 504 3.82 3.42 -0.13
C TYR A 504 2.29 3.38 -0.28
N ILE A 505 1.80 3.71 -1.47
CA ILE A 505 0.37 3.78 -1.77
C ILE A 505 0.02 2.61 -2.72
N ASP A 506 -0.51 1.54 -2.13
CA ASP A 506 -1.00 0.34 -2.83
C ASP A 506 -2.45 0.47 -3.30
N GLN A 507 -3.24 1.32 -2.64
CA GLN A 507 -4.67 1.52 -2.95
C GLN A 507 -5.16 2.90 -2.50
N LEU A 508 -6.33 3.31 -3.02
CA LEU A 508 -6.91 4.61 -2.73
C LEU A 508 -7.23 4.84 -1.23
N ASN A 509 -7.56 3.79 -0.49
CA ASN A 509 -7.76 3.90 0.96
C ASN A 509 -6.46 4.22 1.70
N GLU A 510 -5.32 3.70 1.22
CA GLU A 510 -4.01 4.07 1.75
C GLU A 510 -3.68 5.51 1.42
N ALA A 511 -3.95 5.95 0.19
CA ALA A 511 -3.80 7.35 -0.21
C ALA A 511 -4.58 8.28 0.73
N LYS A 512 -5.83 7.95 1.07
CA LYS A 512 -6.63 8.71 2.04
C LYS A 512 -5.96 8.77 3.41
N LYS A 513 -5.45 7.66 3.94
CA LYS A 513 -4.76 7.63 5.23
C LYS A 513 -3.49 8.46 5.19
N VAL A 514 -2.60 8.19 4.23
CA VAL A 514 -1.31 8.86 4.08
C VAL A 514 -1.52 10.36 3.92
N LEU A 515 -2.36 10.78 2.99
CA LEU A 515 -2.48 12.19 2.61
C LEU A 515 -3.34 13.01 3.57
N ALA A 516 -4.34 12.42 4.22
CA ALA A 516 -5.17 13.13 5.20
C ALA A 516 -4.57 13.14 6.61
N GLN A 517 -3.93 12.05 7.05
CA GLN A 517 -3.52 11.89 8.45
C GLN A 517 -2.01 12.00 8.63
N SER A 518 -1.22 11.40 7.74
CA SER A 518 0.23 11.26 7.93
C SER A 518 1.00 12.44 7.34
N LEU A 519 0.62 12.89 6.15
CA LEU A 519 1.26 13.98 5.44
C LEU A 519 0.97 15.32 6.13
N ALA A 520 -0.25 15.57 6.61
CA ALA A 520 -0.57 16.77 7.38
C ALA A 520 0.37 16.94 8.60
N GLY A 521 0.65 15.87 9.35
CA GLY A 521 1.63 15.91 10.45
C GLY A 521 3.07 16.14 9.97
N THR A 522 3.43 15.58 8.82
CA THR A 522 4.74 15.72 8.17
C THR A 522 5.02 17.14 7.67
N LEU A 523 3.98 17.88 7.30
CA LEU A 523 4.10 19.28 6.87
C LEU A 523 4.49 20.21 8.03
N TYR A 524 4.32 19.78 9.28
CA TYR A 524 4.60 20.60 10.47
C TYR A 524 5.56 19.90 11.42
N THR A 525 6.86 19.99 11.13
CA THR A 525 7.91 19.51 12.02
C THR A 525 7.87 20.27 13.35
N ILE A 526 7.79 19.54 14.46
CA ILE A 526 7.81 20.09 15.82
C ILE A 526 9.13 19.83 16.54
N ALA A 527 9.92 18.87 16.06
CA ALA A 527 11.24 18.56 16.55
C ALA A 527 12.08 17.89 15.46
N LYS A 528 13.37 18.24 15.41
CA LYS A 528 14.38 17.64 14.52
C LYS A 528 15.43 16.86 15.27
N ASP A 529 16.16 15.99 14.58
CA ASP A 529 17.21 15.15 15.13
C ASP A 529 16.79 14.39 16.39
N VAL A 530 15.63 13.75 16.35
CA VAL A 530 15.05 13.07 17.51
C VAL A 530 15.71 11.71 17.71
N LYS A 531 16.40 11.56 18.84
CA LYS A 531 17.17 10.37 19.22
C LYS A 531 16.68 9.82 20.55
N ILE A 532 16.56 8.51 20.64
CA ILE A 532 16.25 7.80 21.88
C ILE A 532 17.52 7.06 22.32
N GLN A 533 17.85 7.17 23.61
CA GLN A 533 18.85 6.34 24.27
C GLN A 533 18.21 5.70 25.51
N VAL A 534 18.22 4.38 25.58
CA VAL A 534 17.74 3.64 26.75
C VAL A 534 18.94 3.10 27.50
N GLU A 535 19.03 3.42 28.78
CA GLU A 535 20.04 2.91 29.71
C GLU A 535 19.41 1.83 30.59
N PHE A 536 20.00 0.62 30.59
CA PHE A 536 19.47 -0.55 31.27
C PHE A 536 20.13 -0.76 32.63
N ASN A 537 19.33 -1.02 33.65
CA ASN A 537 19.86 -1.32 34.97
C ASN A 537 20.29 -2.80 35.06
N PRO A 538 21.61 -3.11 35.18
CA PRO A 538 22.09 -4.49 35.31
C PRO A 538 21.57 -5.21 36.56
N ALA A 539 21.05 -4.51 37.58
CA ALA A 539 20.47 -5.16 38.76
C ALA A 539 19.16 -5.92 38.45
N PHE A 540 18.43 -5.52 37.41
CA PHE A 540 17.11 -6.06 37.08
C PHE A 540 16.98 -6.60 35.66
N VAL A 541 17.93 -6.27 34.78
CA VAL A 541 17.95 -6.69 33.37
C VAL A 541 19.16 -7.57 33.12
N LYS A 542 18.91 -8.84 32.79
CA LYS A 542 19.96 -9.80 32.38
C LYS A 542 20.42 -9.52 30.97
N SER A 543 19.44 -9.38 30.07
CA SER A 543 19.67 -9.00 28.70
C SER A 543 18.44 -8.33 28.11
N TYR A 544 18.63 -7.58 27.04
CA TYR A 544 17.56 -6.88 26.34
C TYR A 544 17.75 -6.95 24.83
N ARG A 545 16.67 -6.77 24.09
CA ARG A 545 16.65 -6.75 22.63
C ARG A 545 15.65 -5.71 22.13
N LEU A 546 16.13 -4.76 21.31
CA LEU A 546 15.25 -3.83 20.58
C LEU A 546 14.54 -4.61 19.46
N ILE A 547 13.23 -4.46 19.33
CA ILE A 547 12.45 -5.12 18.28
C ILE A 547 12.24 -4.14 17.13
N GLY A 548 12.75 -4.50 15.94
CA GLY A 548 12.83 -3.59 14.81
C GLY A 548 13.96 -2.57 14.99
N TYR A 549 13.85 -1.43 14.28
CA TYR A 549 14.81 -0.32 14.30
C TYR A 549 16.26 -0.72 13.96
N ASP A 550 16.47 -1.88 13.33
CA ASP A 550 17.78 -2.46 13.07
C ASP A 550 18.65 -1.53 12.19
N ASN A 551 18.02 -0.84 11.23
CA ASN A 551 18.62 0.17 10.34
C ASN A 551 18.69 1.59 10.95
N ARG A 552 18.15 1.80 12.16
CA ARG A 552 18.10 3.11 12.85
C ARG A 552 19.02 3.19 14.07
N VAL A 553 19.80 2.15 14.35
CA VAL A 553 20.76 2.12 15.46
C VAL A 553 21.86 3.17 15.25
N LEU A 554 22.16 3.93 16.30
CA LEU A 554 23.23 4.94 16.34
C LEU A 554 24.32 4.49 17.31
N LYS A 555 25.52 5.06 17.18
CA LYS A 555 26.57 4.88 18.20
C LYS A 555 26.16 5.64 19.45
N ASP A 556 26.47 5.10 20.63
CA ASP A 556 26.02 5.73 21.89
C ASP A 556 26.57 7.15 22.09
N LYS A 557 27.80 7.40 21.62
CA LYS A 557 28.40 8.75 21.60
C LYS A 557 27.69 9.74 20.67
N ASP A 558 26.96 9.24 19.67
CA ASP A 558 26.23 10.07 18.70
C ASP A 558 24.91 10.58 19.27
N PHE A 559 24.47 10.04 20.42
CA PHE A 559 23.33 10.55 21.15
C PHE A 559 23.49 12.04 21.43
N SER A 560 24.56 12.46 22.10
CA SER A 560 24.82 13.88 22.45
C SER A 560 25.45 14.70 21.32
N ASN A 561 25.76 14.08 20.17
CA ASN A 561 26.40 14.76 19.05
C ASN A 561 25.37 15.46 18.16
N ASP A 562 25.25 16.78 18.29
CA ASP A 562 24.34 17.60 17.48
C ASP A 562 24.70 17.65 15.99
N LYS A 563 25.85 17.10 15.57
CA LYS A 563 26.20 16.98 14.14
C LYS A 563 25.66 15.72 13.49
N VAL A 564 25.20 14.76 14.28
CA VAL A 564 24.61 13.52 13.76
C VAL A 564 23.12 13.74 13.58
N ASP A 565 22.70 13.68 12.32
CA ASP A 565 21.32 13.79 11.87
C ASP A 565 20.49 12.58 12.34
N ALA A 566 19.22 12.80 12.66
CA ALA A 566 18.29 11.75 13.06
C ALA A 566 16.84 12.10 12.65
N GLY A 567 15.90 11.20 12.95
CA GLY A 567 14.52 11.30 12.50
C GLY A 567 13.80 12.55 12.96
N GLU A 568 12.92 13.04 12.10
CA GLU A 568 12.06 14.20 12.34
C GLU A 568 10.76 13.76 13.00
N LEU A 569 10.21 14.59 13.90
CA LEU A 569 8.89 14.38 14.47
C LEU A 569 7.93 15.49 14.04
N GLY A 570 6.89 15.09 13.33
CA GLY A 570 5.80 15.97 12.91
C GLY A 570 4.73 16.18 13.98
N ALA A 571 3.90 17.21 13.80
CA ALA A 571 2.76 17.48 14.65
C ALA A 571 1.79 16.30 14.66
N GLY A 572 1.41 15.84 15.85
CA GLY A 572 0.48 14.72 16.02
C GLY A 572 1.05 13.34 15.69
N HIS A 573 2.27 13.22 15.16
CA HIS A 573 2.93 11.93 14.92
C HIS A 573 3.14 11.16 16.22
N THR A 574 3.16 9.84 16.09
CA THR A 574 3.42 8.90 17.17
C THR A 574 4.58 8.00 16.79
N VAL A 575 5.43 7.68 17.76
CA VAL A 575 6.55 6.73 17.57
C VAL A 575 6.51 5.70 18.69
N THR A 576 6.66 4.43 18.36
CA THR A 576 6.59 3.31 19.30
C THR A 576 7.80 2.41 19.12
N ALA A 577 8.55 2.21 20.21
CA ALA A 577 9.64 1.25 20.29
C ALA A 577 9.31 0.17 21.34
N LEU A 578 9.70 -1.06 21.05
CA LEU A 578 9.50 -2.20 21.94
C LEU A 578 10.85 -2.84 22.28
N TYR A 579 11.05 -3.16 23.56
CA TYR A 579 12.17 -3.96 24.03
C TYR A 579 11.67 -5.27 24.63
N GLU A 580 12.23 -6.38 24.18
CA GLU A 580 12.14 -7.64 24.91
C GLU A 580 13.24 -7.68 25.97
N ILE A 581 12.86 -7.98 27.21
CA ILE A 581 13.73 -7.94 28.38
C ILE A 581 13.73 -9.31 29.03
N VAL A 582 14.92 -9.85 29.28
CA VAL A 582 15.12 -10.99 30.17
C VAL A 582 15.37 -10.42 31.57
N PRO A 583 14.40 -10.56 32.50
CA PRO A 583 14.57 -10.05 33.85
C PRO A 583 15.59 -10.89 34.63
N GLN A 584 16.18 -10.29 35.67
CA GLN A 584 16.91 -11.00 36.71
C GLN A 584 16.67 -10.38 38.08
N THR A 585 17.03 -11.12 39.12
CA THR A 585 17.02 -10.63 40.50
C THR A 585 18.36 -10.01 40.88
N ILE A 586 18.38 -9.18 41.93
CA ILE A 586 19.62 -8.59 42.46
C ILE A 586 20.60 -9.70 42.90
N ASN A 587 20.10 -10.79 43.47
CA ASN A 587 20.94 -11.93 43.91
C ASN A 587 21.59 -12.65 42.71
N GLU A 588 20.87 -12.77 41.59
CA GLU A 588 21.43 -13.32 40.35
C GLU A 588 22.43 -12.35 39.72
N ALA A 589 22.15 -11.04 39.74
CA ALA A 589 23.02 -10.00 39.21
C ALA A 589 24.32 -9.82 40.01
N THR A 590 24.29 -10.15 41.30
CA THR A 590 25.45 -10.14 42.22
C THR A 590 26.09 -11.52 42.40
N GLY A 591 25.49 -12.56 41.80
CA GLY A 591 26.01 -13.92 41.77
C GLY A 591 27.29 -14.01 40.96
N THR A 592 28.36 -14.46 41.59
CA THR A 592 29.76 -14.47 41.13
C THR A 592 29.98 -15.16 39.78
N VAL A 593 30.44 -14.42 38.77
CA VAL A 593 31.41 -14.93 37.80
C VAL A 593 32.78 -14.49 38.30
N ASP A 594 33.34 -15.24 39.25
CA ASP A 594 34.73 -15.07 39.70
C ASP A 594 35.67 -15.64 38.63
N ILE A 595 35.78 -14.94 37.50
CA ILE A 595 36.97 -15.05 36.66
C ILE A 595 37.89 -13.93 37.14
N PRO A 596 38.96 -14.22 37.92
CA PRO A 596 39.87 -13.19 38.39
C PRO A 596 40.52 -12.50 37.18
N LEU A 597 40.10 -11.27 36.92
CA LEU A 597 40.62 -10.48 35.80
C LEU A 597 41.97 -9.87 36.20
N LYS A 598 43.00 -10.13 35.39
CA LYS A 598 44.37 -9.64 35.65
C LYS A 598 44.50 -8.11 35.62
N TYR A 599 43.71 -7.44 34.80
CA TYR A 599 43.85 -6.00 34.51
C TYR A 599 42.62 -5.16 34.87
N GLN A 600 41.53 -5.78 35.33
CA GLN A 600 40.24 -5.09 35.55
C GLN A 600 39.61 -5.58 36.85
N LYS A 601 38.76 -4.75 37.45
CA LYS A 601 37.88 -5.17 38.54
C LYS A 601 36.54 -5.58 37.94
N VAL A 602 35.93 -6.66 38.45
CA VAL A 602 34.54 -7.01 38.10
C VAL A 602 33.64 -5.87 38.59
N ASN A 603 32.84 -5.30 37.69
CA ASN A 603 32.00 -4.14 37.99
C ASN A 603 31.02 -4.48 39.12
N GLN A 604 31.14 -3.81 40.26
CA GLN A 604 30.12 -3.86 41.30
C GLN A 604 28.96 -2.93 40.92
N LEU A 605 27.73 -3.35 41.20
CA LEU A 605 26.55 -2.51 41.01
C LEU A 605 26.67 -1.23 41.82
N ASP A 606 26.42 -0.08 41.19
CA ASP A 606 26.32 1.20 41.89
C ASP A 606 25.16 1.17 42.91
N SER A 607 25.27 1.91 44.01
CA SER A 607 24.18 2.06 44.98
C SER A 607 22.87 2.52 44.33
N ALA A 608 22.94 3.40 43.32
CA ALA A 608 21.79 3.87 42.56
C ALA A 608 21.07 2.74 41.81
N ALA A 609 21.82 1.73 41.33
CA ALA A 609 21.25 0.55 40.66
C ALA A 609 20.40 -0.30 41.61
N LEU A 610 20.70 -0.28 42.91
CA LEU A 610 20.08 -1.10 43.94
C LEU A 610 18.91 -0.39 44.66
N SER A 611 19.00 0.92 44.88
CA SER A 611 18.08 1.65 45.76
C SER A 611 16.82 2.19 45.08
N GLY A 612 16.79 2.31 43.75
CA GLY A 612 15.74 3.05 43.03
C GLY A 612 14.58 2.22 42.45
N ASN A 613 14.67 0.89 42.47
CA ASN A 613 13.77 -0.02 41.73
C ASN A 613 13.58 0.41 40.25
N GLU A 614 14.66 0.82 39.60
CA GLU A 614 14.65 1.39 38.24
C GLU A 614 15.01 0.30 37.24
N LEU A 615 14.10 0.01 36.31
CA LEU A 615 14.35 -0.97 35.26
C LEU A 615 15.27 -0.37 34.18
N VAL A 616 14.89 0.81 33.69
CA VAL A 616 15.62 1.56 32.67
C VAL A 616 15.44 3.07 32.85
N THR A 617 16.36 3.84 32.29
CA THR A 617 16.18 5.27 32.04
C THR A 617 16.05 5.53 30.55
N VAL A 618 14.90 6.04 30.11
CA VAL A 618 14.64 6.44 28.72
C VAL A 618 15.04 7.90 28.56
N LYS A 619 16.07 8.15 27.76
CA LYS A 619 16.58 9.49 27.43
C LYS A 619 16.17 9.83 26.00
N LEU A 620 15.64 11.03 25.81
CA LEU A 620 15.20 11.54 24.52
C LEU A 620 15.87 12.87 24.26
N ARG A 621 16.52 12.99 23.12
CA ARG A 621 17.21 14.21 22.70
C ARG A 621 16.62 14.69 21.39
N TYR A 622 16.43 16.00 21.28
CA TYR A 622 15.79 16.62 20.12
C TYR A 622 16.22 18.08 19.97
N LYS A 623 16.15 18.60 18.76
CA LYS A 623 16.31 20.03 18.46
C LYS A 623 14.95 20.66 18.14
N GLN A 624 14.84 21.96 18.35
CA GLN A 624 13.71 22.73 17.81
C GLN A 624 13.84 22.80 16.28
N PRO A 625 12.74 22.98 15.52
CA PRO A 625 12.80 23.04 14.05
C PRO A 625 13.88 24.01 13.51
N ASP A 626 13.92 25.22 14.07
CA ASP A 626 14.90 26.26 13.70
C ASP A 626 16.15 26.30 14.61
N GLY A 627 16.31 25.34 15.52
CA GLY A 627 17.37 25.35 16.54
C GLY A 627 18.50 24.38 16.24
N GLU A 628 19.75 24.78 16.49
CA GLU A 628 20.92 23.91 16.22
C GLU A 628 21.39 23.10 17.44
N GLN A 629 20.96 23.48 18.65
CA GLN A 629 21.31 22.80 19.89
C GLN A 629 20.19 21.88 20.34
N SER A 630 20.56 20.66 20.74
CA SER A 630 19.59 19.71 21.28
C SER A 630 19.26 19.93 22.75
N LYS A 631 18.06 19.49 23.13
CA LYS A 631 17.54 19.45 24.49
C LYS A 631 17.37 18.00 24.92
N LEU A 632 17.61 17.72 26.19
CA LEU A 632 17.45 16.41 26.80
C LEU A 632 16.16 16.35 27.62
N LEU A 633 15.39 15.29 27.41
CA LEU A 633 14.33 14.81 28.31
C LEU A 633 14.70 13.42 28.80
N GLN A 634 14.25 13.07 30.00
CA GLN A 634 14.48 11.75 30.56
C GLN A 634 13.28 11.28 31.37
N GLN A 635 13.03 9.98 31.33
CA GLN A 635 11.98 9.31 32.07
C GLN A 635 12.51 7.99 32.63
N ILE A 636 12.38 7.83 33.95
CA ILE A 636 12.75 6.60 34.65
C ILE A 636 11.55 5.64 34.57
N VAL A 637 11.81 4.40 34.17
CA VAL A 637 10.83 3.32 34.19
C VAL A 637 11.11 2.43 35.39
N LYS A 638 10.14 2.29 36.28
CA LYS A 638 10.29 1.43 37.47
C LYS A 638 10.16 -0.05 37.09
N ASN A 639 10.88 -0.92 37.79
CA ASN A 639 10.77 -2.37 37.66
C ASN A 639 9.49 -2.86 38.34
N ARG A 640 8.35 -2.59 37.69
CA ARG A 640 7.02 -3.01 38.12
C ARG A 640 6.26 -3.54 36.92
N VAL A 641 6.11 -4.85 36.85
CA VAL A 641 5.30 -5.52 35.83
C VAL A 641 3.84 -5.17 36.06
N GLN A 642 3.15 -4.67 35.04
CA GLN A 642 1.73 -4.38 35.13
C GLN A 642 0.91 -5.67 35.04
N ALA A 643 0.06 -5.90 36.04
CA ALA A 643 -0.82 -7.08 36.08
C ALA A 643 -1.89 -7.05 34.96
N GLN A 644 -2.30 -5.86 34.54
CA GLN A 644 -3.18 -5.67 33.39
C GLN A 644 -2.57 -4.63 32.47
N THR A 645 -2.17 -5.08 31.28
CA THR A 645 -1.64 -4.19 30.25
C THR A 645 -2.78 -3.45 29.54
N THR A 646 -2.43 -2.42 28.78
CA THR A 646 -3.36 -1.65 27.96
C THR A 646 -3.60 -2.32 26.60
N ASN A 647 -4.64 -1.85 25.89
CA ASN A 647 -4.87 -2.26 24.50
C ASN A 647 -3.71 -1.87 23.58
N ARG A 648 -3.08 -0.69 23.77
CA ARG A 648 -1.92 -0.27 22.96
C ARG A 648 -0.73 -1.23 23.11
N PHE A 649 -0.48 -1.68 24.34
CA PHE A 649 0.60 -2.62 24.63
C PHE A 649 0.35 -3.95 23.93
N ARG A 650 -0.83 -4.55 24.13
CA ARG A 650 -1.18 -5.82 23.50
C ARG A 650 -1.22 -5.74 21.97
N PHE A 651 -1.76 -4.65 21.42
CA PHE A 651 -1.88 -4.49 19.97
C PHE A 651 -0.50 -4.31 19.31
N SER A 652 0.35 -3.43 19.85
CA SER A 652 1.74 -3.27 19.35
C SER A 652 2.53 -4.58 19.45
N ALA A 653 2.36 -5.34 20.53
CA ALA A 653 2.97 -6.66 20.68
C ALA A 653 2.46 -7.68 19.64
N ALA A 654 1.17 -7.65 19.28
CA ALA A 654 0.63 -8.50 18.21
C ALA A 654 1.23 -8.14 16.84
N VAL A 655 1.34 -6.85 16.53
CA VAL A 655 1.96 -6.37 15.28
C VAL A 655 3.44 -6.77 15.23
N ALA A 656 4.18 -6.58 16.32
CA ALA A 656 5.57 -6.99 16.43
C ALA A 656 5.76 -8.49 16.23
N ALA A 657 4.94 -9.30 16.89
CA ALA A 657 4.94 -10.75 16.73
C ALA A 657 4.64 -11.16 15.28
N PHE A 658 3.68 -10.51 14.62
CA PHE A 658 3.36 -10.76 13.22
C PHE A 658 4.53 -10.44 12.30
N GLY A 659 5.15 -9.28 12.44
CA GLY A 659 6.33 -8.89 11.66
C GLY A 659 7.50 -9.85 11.89
N MET A 660 7.78 -10.25 13.14
CA MET A 660 8.80 -11.24 13.45
C MET A 660 8.50 -12.61 12.80
N ARG A 661 7.24 -13.04 12.76
CA ARG A 661 6.82 -14.28 12.09
C ARG A 661 7.01 -14.20 10.58
N LEU A 662 6.63 -13.09 9.95
CA LEU A 662 6.82 -12.89 8.51
C LEU A 662 8.31 -12.93 8.14
N ARG A 663 9.18 -12.34 8.97
CA ARG A 663 10.66 -12.39 8.84
C ARG A 663 11.31 -13.73 9.18
N ASN A 664 10.56 -14.75 9.58
CA ASN A 664 11.09 -16.02 10.08
C ASN A 664 12.08 -15.85 11.25
N SER A 665 11.82 -14.88 12.14
CA SER A 665 12.71 -14.62 13.28
C SER A 665 12.75 -15.80 14.25
N PRO A 666 13.92 -16.20 14.76
CA PRO A 666 14.05 -17.28 15.75
C PRO A 666 13.38 -16.93 17.09
N HIS A 667 13.11 -15.65 17.32
CA HIS A 667 12.46 -15.14 18.52
C HIS A 667 10.92 -15.06 18.39
N ALA A 668 10.36 -15.49 17.26
CA ALA A 668 8.92 -15.46 16.96
C ALA A 668 8.20 -16.75 17.39
N GLN A 669 8.34 -17.17 18.65
CA GLN A 669 7.78 -18.43 19.16
C GLN A 669 6.28 -18.32 19.53
N ILE A 670 5.48 -17.83 18.59
CA ILE A 670 4.03 -17.62 18.75
C ILE A 670 3.30 -17.96 17.45
N SER A 671 2.18 -18.68 17.54
CA SER A 671 1.38 -19.05 16.37
C SER A 671 0.56 -17.86 15.86
N TYR A 672 0.21 -17.87 14.57
CA TYR A 672 -0.67 -16.83 13.99
C TYR A 672 -2.03 -16.78 14.70
N ASP A 673 -2.58 -17.92 15.16
CA ASP A 673 -3.79 -17.95 16.00
C ASP A 673 -3.65 -17.13 17.29
N LYS A 674 -2.54 -17.31 18.01
CA LYS A 674 -2.28 -16.56 19.25
C LYS A 674 -2.08 -15.08 18.96
N ILE A 675 -1.42 -14.72 17.87
CA ILE A 675 -1.27 -13.33 17.43
C ILE A 675 -2.64 -12.72 17.12
N HIS A 676 -3.49 -13.44 16.39
CA HIS A 676 -4.84 -13.00 16.07
C HIS A 676 -5.71 -12.83 17.32
N GLN A 677 -5.63 -13.76 18.28
CA GLN A 677 -6.30 -13.64 19.58
C GLN A 677 -5.82 -12.43 20.37
N LEU A 678 -4.50 -12.19 20.41
CA LEU A 678 -3.90 -11.03 21.08
C LEU A 678 -4.39 -9.72 20.45
N ALA A 679 -4.38 -9.62 19.11
CA ALA A 679 -4.88 -8.47 18.38
C ALA A 679 -6.38 -8.25 18.62
N ARG A 680 -7.19 -9.31 18.57
CA ARG A 680 -8.63 -9.28 18.83
C ARG A 680 -8.96 -8.76 20.24
N GLY A 681 -8.25 -9.24 21.25
CA GLY A 681 -8.39 -8.78 22.63
C GLY A 681 -7.90 -7.34 22.88
N ALA A 682 -7.29 -6.72 21.87
CA ALA A 682 -6.67 -5.40 21.94
C ALA A 682 -7.19 -4.41 20.88
N LEU A 683 -8.30 -4.75 20.19
CA LEU A 683 -8.81 -3.96 19.06
C LEU A 683 -9.02 -2.49 19.43
N GLY A 684 -9.61 -2.21 20.59
CA GLY A 684 -9.82 -0.84 21.07
C GLY A 684 -10.64 0.02 20.11
N ARG A 685 -10.32 1.32 20.02
CA ARG A 685 -10.92 2.24 19.04
C ARG A 685 -10.27 2.01 17.68
N ASP A 686 -11.11 1.83 16.65
CA ASP A 686 -10.66 1.60 15.27
C ASP A 686 -11.63 2.26 14.28
N GLN A 687 -11.72 3.59 14.33
CA GLN A 687 -12.68 4.36 13.52
C GLN A 687 -12.45 4.17 12.01
N GLN A 688 -11.20 3.96 11.61
CA GLN A 688 -10.78 3.81 10.21
C GLN A 688 -10.67 2.34 9.76
N GLY A 689 -10.86 1.37 10.67
CA GLY A 689 -10.85 -0.05 10.33
C GLY A 689 -9.46 -0.68 10.12
N HIS A 690 -8.36 0.07 10.35
CA HIS A 690 -7.00 -0.41 10.12
C HIS A 690 -6.63 -1.59 11.03
N ARG A 691 -7.08 -1.58 12.30
CA ARG A 691 -6.78 -2.67 13.22
C ARG A 691 -7.57 -3.93 12.88
N LYS A 692 -8.81 -3.79 12.38
CA LYS A 692 -9.58 -4.90 11.81
C LYS A 692 -8.96 -5.47 10.54
N GLU A 693 -8.44 -4.61 9.65
CA GLU A 693 -7.70 -5.03 8.46
C GLU A 693 -6.47 -5.85 8.83
N PHE A 694 -5.68 -5.38 9.80
CA PHE A 694 -4.56 -6.14 10.36
C PHE A 694 -4.97 -7.52 10.84
N MET A 695 -6.05 -7.62 11.62
CA MET A 695 -6.56 -8.92 12.07
C MET A 695 -6.92 -9.83 10.90
N GLY A 696 -7.52 -9.29 9.83
CA GLY A 696 -7.80 -10.04 8.61
C GLY A 696 -6.53 -10.62 7.97
N MET A 697 -5.45 -9.83 7.90
CA MET A 697 -4.15 -10.30 7.40
C MET A 697 -3.54 -11.39 8.28
N VAL A 698 -3.59 -11.25 9.61
CA VAL A 698 -3.11 -12.30 10.52
C VAL A 698 -3.93 -13.58 10.34
N TYR A 699 -5.25 -13.46 10.21
CA TYR A 699 -6.15 -14.60 10.03
C TYR A 699 -5.89 -15.36 8.73
N GLN A 700 -5.58 -14.65 7.64
CA GLN A 700 -5.20 -15.26 6.38
C GLN A 700 -3.98 -16.18 6.53
N MET A 701 -3.00 -15.78 7.34
CA MET A 701 -1.80 -16.57 7.64
C MET A 701 -2.04 -17.77 8.56
N ILE A 702 -3.23 -17.91 9.15
CA ILE A 702 -3.63 -19.12 9.89
C ILE A 702 -4.07 -20.22 8.92
N SER A 703 -4.66 -19.82 7.79
CA SER A 703 -5.24 -20.72 6.79
C SER A 703 -4.23 -21.22 5.76
N GLN A 704 -3.01 -20.67 5.77
CA GLN A 704 -1.85 -21.08 4.98
C GLN A 704 -0.88 -21.85 5.87
#